data_AF-A0AAU4CHR7-F1
#
_entry.id   AF-A0AAU4CHR7-F1
#
_cell.length_a   1.000
_cell.length_b   1.000
_cell.length_c   1.000
_cell.angle_alpha   90.00
_cell.angle_beta   90.00
_cell.angle_gamma   90.00
#
_symmetry.space_group_name_H-M   'P 1'
#
loop_
_entity.id
_entity.type
_entity.pdbx_description
1 polymer ?
#
loop_
_entity_poly.entity_id
_entity_poly.type
_entity_poly.pdbx_seq_one_letter_code
_entity_poly.pdbx_strand_id
1 'polypeptide(L)'
;MRSFVHTTGPSRVVFGAGTLSQVSDEVERLGGARVLLLSDGSPALRKDVERLRAALGDLAVAEFDGAAMHTPVGVTEQALGTVREQRVDCLVAIGGGSTTGLAKALAVRTDLPQIIVPTTYAGSEATPVLGETVDGRKVTRSAPGILPETVVYDVELTLGLPVPISVTSGVNALAHAVEALYSPDATPVTDAMALEAVAAVARALPALHDDPSDLEARAELLQAAWLAGTCLGAVGMGLHHKLCHTLGGTFGLPHAETHTVVLPHAMAYNAAAAPDAMDRVARALGVPDAPTGVFDLIHRVGGPTSLRDLGMAEADLDRAAELATAQPYPNPRELTRSGLADLLGDAWHGRRPQTATGSAPDLRALTDEVVASFDGCANPRLRHLLTDLARTLHAYTIRNDLTPREWQRAVDFLTEAGHITTDTRQEFILLSDTLGVSSVVDALANSRTPEATSSAILGPFYVAGPPAAGHGSDIAGGLTGTPMWADITVTDQEGEPVADAVVDVWQSNEDGFYDVQLPDLDGPVLRARFTTGADGRFTFWSILPSEYPIPDDGPVGRMLSAVGRHPYRAPHVHFLINAPGHQPLVTQLFVRGGAYLDGAPGQRDAVFGVKDDLITDFVRHTGPTPDGRRVDGEWRLLEFTFRIARPGH
;
A
#
# COMPACT_ATOMS: atom_id res chain seq x y z
N MET A 1 -4.01 6.50 -11.11
CA MET A 1 -2.88 5.85 -11.81
C MET A 1 -1.99 5.20 -10.77
N ARG A 2 -1.67 3.91 -10.92
CA ARG A 2 -0.72 3.20 -10.05
C ARG A 2 0.71 3.51 -10.53
N SER A 3 1.58 3.97 -9.64
CA SER A 3 3.02 4.07 -9.90
C SER A 3 3.68 2.71 -9.72
N PHE A 4 4.64 2.35 -10.57
CA PHE A 4 5.32 1.05 -10.51
C PHE A 4 6.78 1.14 -10.99
N VAL A 5 7.61 0.19 -10.56
CA VAL A 5 8.96 -0.05 -11.06
C VAL A 5 8.98 -1.46 -11.64
N HIS A 6 9.40 -1.59 -12.90
CA HIS A 6 9.54 -2.89 -13.55
C HIS A 6 11.01 -3.13 -13.90
N THR A 7 11.52 -4.28 -13.48
CA THR A 7 12.88 -4.74 -13.80
C THR A 7 12.79 -6.09 -14.49
N THR A 8 13.45 -6.22 -15.64
CA THR A 8 13.53 -7.48 -16.39
C THR A 8 14.96 -8.00 -16.35
N GLY A 9 15.16 -9.25 -15.93
CA GLY A 9 16.46 -9.92 -15.97
C GLY A 9 16.79 -10.45 -17.37
N PRO A 10 18.07 -10.52 -17.77
CA PRO A 10 18.46 -11.13 -19.04
C PRO A 10 18.22 -12.65 -18.98
N SER A 11 17.32 -13.16 -19.80
CA SER A 11 17.10 -14.59 -19.97
C SER A 11 16.69 -14.88 -21.41
N ARG A 12 17.14 -16.02 -21.95
CA ARG A 12 16.76 -16.52 -23.27
C ARG A 12 15.89 -17.77 -23.12
N VAL A 13 14.77 -17.81 -23.84
CA VAL A 13 13.86 -18.95 -23.83
C VAL A 13 13.80 -19.57 -25.22
N VAL A 14 14.08 -20.87 -25.30
CA VAL A 14 13.84 -21.72 -26.47
C VAL A 14 12.67 -22.62 -26.12
N PHE A 15 11.59 -22.56 -26.89
CA PHE A 15 10.33 -23.26 -26.58
C PHE A 15 9.81 -24.00 -27.79
N GLY A 16 9.42 -25.27 -27.61
CA GLY A 16 8.75 -26.06 -28.65
C GLY A 16 8.81 -27.56 -28.37
N ALA A 17 8.33 -28.37 -29.31
CA ALA A 17 8.54 -29.82 -29.28
C ALA A 17 9.87 -30.16 -29.99
N GLY A 18 10.67 -31.05 -29.40
CA GLY A 18 11.93 -31.50 -29.96
C GLY A 18 13.08 -30.48 -29.86
N THR A 19 12.91 -29.41 -29.07
CA THR A 19 13.95 -28.39 -28.86
C THR A 19 15.15 -28.90 -28.05
N LEU A 20 15.09 -30.11 -27.48
CA LEU A 20 16.24 -30.75 -26.83
C LEU A 20 17.46 -30.86 -27.75
N SER A 21 17.25 -30.98 -29.06
CA SER A 21 18.34 -31.04 -30.04
C SER A 21 19.09 -29.72 -30.20
N GLN A 22 18.56 -28.60 -29.69
CA GLN A 22 19.17 -27.27 -29.78
C GLN A 22 20.05 -26.94 -28.57
N VAL A 23 20.14 -27.83 -27.57
CA VAL A 23 20.91 -27.54 -26.35
C VAL A 23 22.40 -27.38 -26.64
N SER A 24 22.98 -28.14 -27.58
CA SER A 24 24.37 -27.96 -28.03
C SER A 24 24.61 -26.55 -28.57
N ASP A 25 23.69 -26.05 -29.41
CA ASP A 25 23.80 -24.73 -30.03
C ASP A 25 23.75 -23.63 -28.97
N GLU A 26 22.95 -23.81 -27.92
CA GLU A 26 22.88 -22.87 -26.80
C GLU A 26 24.13 -22.92 -25.90
N VAL A 27 24.77 -24.08 -25.74
CA VAL A 27 26.09 -24.21 -25.07
C VAL A 27 27.13 -23.41 -25.84
N GLU A 28 27.22 -23.62 -27.15
CA GLU A 28 28.18 -22.92 -28.02
C GLU A 28 27.92 -21.40 -28.05
N ARG A 29 26.65 -20.99 -28.07
CA ARG A 29 26.25 -19.58 -28.02
C ARG A 29 26.73 -18.88 -26.74
N LEU A 30 26.76 -19.59 -25.62
CA LEU A 30 27.29 -19.10 -24.34
C LEU A 30 28.81 -19.20 -24.24
N GLY A 31 29.49 -19.72 -25.28
CA GLY A 31 30.94 -19.92 -25.30
C GLY A 31 31.41 -21.13 -24.49
N GLY A 32 30.49 -22.02 -24.10
CA GLY A 32 30.81 -23.25 -23.38
C GLY A 32 31.39 -24.32 -24.29
N ALA A 33 32.29 -25.14 -23.75
CA ALA A 33 32.90 -26.26 -24.46
C ALA A 33 33.02 -27.53 -23.57
N ARG A 34 32.77 -27.41 -22.27
CA ARG A 34 32.96 -28.44 -21.26
C ARG A 34 31.78 -28.43 -20.29
N VAL A 35 30.73 -29.14 -20.67
CA VAL A 35 29.46 -29.22 -19.96
C VAL A 35 29.52 -30.24 -18.83
N LEU A 36 29.01 -29.84 -17.66
CA LEU A 36 28.51 -30.76 -16.64
C LEU A 36 27.00 -30.95 -16.84
N LEU A 37 26.61 -32.18 -17.16
CA LEU A 37 25.20 -32.56 -17.25
C LEU A 37 24.68 -32.92 -15.85
N LEU A 38 23.64 -32.23 -15.38
CA LEU A 38 23.04 -32.40 -14.06
C LEU A 38 21.66 -33.08 -14.19
N SER A 39 21.42 -34.10 -13.37
CA SER A 39 20.11 -34.75 -13.21
C SER A 39 19.89 -35.22 -11.75
N ASP A 40 18.72 -35.76 -11.46
CA ASP A 40 18.37 -36.36 -10.15
C ASP A 40 18.51 -37.90 -10.13
N GLY A 41 19.05 -38.49 -11.20
CA GLY A 41 19.24 -39.94 -11.32
C GLY A 41 17.94 -40.74 -11.37
N SER A 42 16.78 -40.07 -11.49
CA SER A 42 15.49 -40.74 -11.49
C SER A 42 15.35 -41.68 -12.70
N PRO A 43 14.86 -42.92 -12.50
CA PRO A 43 14.65 -43.85 -13.61
C PRO A 43 13.70 -43.32 -14.69
N ALA A 44 12.79 -42.42 -14.32
CA ALA A 44 11.82 -41.80 -15.22
C ALA A 44 12.49 -40.90 -16.27
N LEU A 45 13.56 -40.18 -15.90
CA LEU A 45 14.26 -39.26 -16.80
C LEU A 45 15.44 -39.89 -17.56
N ARG A 46 15.83 -41.13 -17.23
CA ARG A 46 17.04 -41.77 -17.80
C ARG A 46 17.12 -41.68 -19.33
N LYS A 47 16.02 -41.98 -20.03
CA LYS A 47 15.98 -41.93 -21.50
C LYS A 47 16.20 -40.52 -22.04
N ASP A 48 15.66 -39.51 -21.37
CA ASP A 48 15.79 -38.11 -21.78
C ASP A 48 17.17 -37.55 -21.43
N VAL A 49 17.77 -37.98 -20.31
CA VAL A 49 19.17 -37.72 -19.99
C VAL A 49 20.10 -38.32 -21.05
N GLU A 50 19.86 -39.57 -21.46
CA GLU A 50 20.62 -40.22 -22.55
C GLU A 50 20.46 -39.48 -23.88
N ARG A 51 19.24 -39.04 -24.24
CA ARG A 51 18.98 -38.22 -25.44
C ARG A 51 19.74 -36.89 -25.39
N LEU A 52 19.70 -36.20 -24.24
CA LEU A 52 20.40 -34.93 -24.06
C LEU A 52 21.92 -35.12 -24.09
N ARG A 53 22.43 -36.16 -23.43
CA ARG A 53 23.85 -36.52 -23.46
C ARG A 53 24.31 -36.80 -24.90
N ALA A 54 23.51 -37.48 -25.70
CA ALA A 54 23.79 -37.71 -27.11
C ALA A 54 23.74 -36.42 -27.94
N ALA A 55 22.79 -35.52 -27.67
CA ALA A 55 22.70 -34.22 -28.33
C ALA A 55 23.91 -33.32 -28.02
N LEU A 56 24.41 -33.36 -26.79
CA LEU A 56 25.62 -32.62 -26.38
C LEU A 56 26.91 -33.22 -26.97
N GLY A 57 26.94 -34.53 -27.26
CA GLY A 57 28.12 -35.21 -27.82
C GLY A 57 29.37 -35.00 -26.97
N ASP A 58 30.45 -34.52 -27.60
CA ASP A 58 31.74 -34.29 -26.97
C ASP A 58 31.76 -33.08 -26.01
N LEU A 59 30.75 -32.19 -26.07
CA LEU A 59 30.65 -31.05 -25.15
C LEU A 59 30.43 -31.51 -23.71
N ALA A 60 29.70 -32.62 -23.51
CA ALA A 60 29.44 -33.12 -22.18
C ALA A 60 30.69 -33.85 -21.66
N VAL A 61 31.40 -33.26 -20.70
CA VAL A 61 32.65 -33.83 -20.17
C VAL A 61 32.43 -34.67 -18.91
N ALA A 62 31.31 -34.45 -18.22
CA ALA A 62 30.92 -35.19 -17.04
C ALA A 62 29.40 -35.17 -16.83
N GLU A 63 28.93 -36.08 -15.98
CA GLU A 63 27.55 -36.15 -15.53
C GLU A 63 27.53 -36.23 -14.00
N PHE A 64 26.55 -35.56 -13.38
CA PHE A 64 26.25 -35.66 -11.96
C PHE A 64 24.74 -35.88 -11.80
N ASP A 65 24.38 -37.08 -11.36
CA ASP A 65 23.00 -37.56 -11.22
C ASP A 65 22.48 -37.52 -9.77
N GLY A 66 23.21 -36.83 -8.89
CA GLY A 66 22.93 -36.78 -7.45
C GLY A 66 22.05 -35.61 -6.99
N ALA A 67 21.34 -34.90 -7.88
CA ALA A 67 20.51 -33.76 -7.47
C ALA A 67 19.44 -34.20 -6.45
N ALA A 68 19.33 -33.47 -5.35
CA ALA A 68 18.48 -33.85 -4.22
C ALA A 68 17.50 -32.74 -3.83
N MET A 69 16.38 -33.14 -3.24
CA MET A 69 15.35 -32.22 -2.76
C MET A 69 15.94 -31.21 -1.76
N HIS A 70 15.55 -29.95 -1.90
CA HIS A 70 16.01 -28.82 -1.09
C HIS A 70 17.52 -28.51 -1.18
N THR A 71 18.20 -29.01 -2.22
CA THR A 71 19.59 -28.67 -2.58
C THR A 71 20.51 -28.64 -1.36
N PRO A 72 20.80 -29.80 -0.72
CA PRO A 72 21.70 -29.85 0.43
C PRO A 72 23.10 -29.38 0.03
N VAL A 73 23.74 -28.58 0.88
CA VAL A 73 25.08 -28.06 0.57
C VAL A 73 26.10 -29.18 0.34
N GLY A 74 25.99 -30.30 1.06
CA GLY A 74 26.87 -31.46 0.85
C GLY A 74 26.81 -32.03 -0.58
N VAL A 75 25.63 -32.05 -1.21
CA VAL A 75 25.46 -32.47 -2.62
C VAL A 75 26.09 -31.43 -3.56
N THR A 76 25.93 -30.15 -3.23
CA THR A 76 26.54 -29.05 -4.01
C THR A 76 28.07 -29.15 -3.99
N GLU A 77 28.68 -29.42 -2.83
CA GLU A 77 30.13 -29.57 -2.69
C GLU A 77 30.68 -30.78 -3.47
N GLN A 78 29.93 -31.88 -3.54
CA GLN A 78 30.30 -33.04 -4.38
C GLN A 78 30.30 -32.66 -5.87
N ALA A 79 29.25 -32.00 -6.34
CA ALA A 79 29.16 -31.55 -7.73
C ALA A 79 30.25 -30.50 -8.05
N LEU A 80 30.61 -29.61 -7.11
CA LEU A 80 31.75 -28.69 -7.26
C LEU A 80 33.08 -29.43 -7.42
N GLY A 81 33.25 -30.58 -6.77
CA GLY A 81 34.39 -31.47 -6.99
C GLY A 81 34.50 -31.85 -8.47
N THR A 82 33.40 -32.33 -9.05
CA THR A 82 33.32 -32.68 -10.48
C THR A 82 33.60 -31.47 -11.39
N VAL A 83 33.03 -30.30 -11.08
CA VAL A 83 33.28 -29.06 -11.83
C VAL A 83 34.79 -28.75 -11.90
N ARG A 84 35.49 -28.85 -10.76
CA ARG A 84 36.94 -28.56 -10.66
C ARG A 84 37.79 -29.62 -11.37
N GLU A 85 37.51 -30.90 -11.11
CA GLU A 85 38.26 -32.03 -11.68
C GLU A 85 38.16 -32.06 -13.20
N GLN A 86 36.96 -31.80 -13.73
CA GLN A 86 36.66 -31.88 -15.15
C GLN A 86 36.76 -30.53 -15.86
N ARG A 87 37.17 -29.47 -15.16
CA ARG A 87 37.33 -28.11 -15.70
C ARG A 87 36.10 -27.68 -16.51
N VAL A 88 34.94 -27.82 -15.88
CA VAL A 88 33.64 -27.50 -16.49
C VAL A 88 33.54 -25.98 -16.68
N ASP A 89 32.97 -25.57 -17.82
CA ASP A 89 32.75 -24.17 -18.18
C ASP A 89 31.28 -23.83 -18.48
N CYS A 90 30.38 -24.82 -18.44
CA CYS A 90 28.94 -24.63 -18.63
C CYS A 90 28.14 -25.69 -17.88
N LEU A 91 27.01 -25.31 -17.30
CA LEU A 91 26.09 -26.20 -16.59
C LEU A 91 24.85 -26.46 -17.45
N VAL A 92 24.52 -27.73 -17.70
CA VAL A 92 23.28 -28.12 -18.35
C VAL A 92 22.48 -28.99 -17.39
N ALA A 93 21.27 -28.56 -17.03
CA ALA A 93 20.46 -29.21 -16.00
C ALA A 93 19.13 -29.71 -16.58
N ILE A 94 18.87 -31.01 -16.50
CA ILE A 94 17.60 -31.61 -16.96
C ILE A 94 16.82 -32.18 -15.76
N GLY A 95 15.59 -31.70 -15.57
CA GLY A 95 14.71 -32.18 -14.50
C GLY A 95 13.82 -31.09 -13.91
N GLY A 96 13.37 -31.33 -12.68
CA GLY A 96 12.51 -30.39 -11.96
C GLY A 96 13.27 -29.33 -11.15
N GLY A 97 12.57 -28.76 -10.15
CA GLY A 97 13.10 -27.70 -9.30
C GLY A 97 14.36 -28.06 -8.50
N SER A 98 14.52 -29.33 -8.09
CA SER A 98 15.72 -29.80 -7.37
C SER A 98 16.98 -29.74 -8.23
N THR A 99 16.90 -30.18 -9.49
CA THR A 99 18.02 -30.14 -10.44
C THR A 99 18.37 -28.71 -10.84
N THR A 100 17.34 -27.88 -11.08
CA THR A 100 17.52 -26.43 -11.29
C THR A 100 18.18 -25.76 -10.09
N GLY A 101 17.77 -26.13 -8.87
CA GLY A 101 18.37 -25.63 -7.63
C GLY A 101 19.85 -25.99 -7.49
N LEU A 102 20.27 -27.20 -7.88
CA LEU A 102 21.68 -27.60 -7.90
C LEU A 102 22.48 -26.77 -8.91
N ALA A 103 21.96 -26.57 -10.14
CA ALA A 103 22.61 -25.73 -11.15
C ALA A 103 22.84 -24.31 -10.64
N LYS A 104 21.81 -23.72 -10.02
CA LYS A 104 21.89 -22.39 -9.38
C LYS A 104 22.92 -22.34 -8.25
N ALA A 105 22.96 -23.37 -7.41
CA ALA A 105 23.92 -23.45 -6.31
C ALA A 105 25.37 -23.52 -6.80
N LEU A 106 25.61 -24.18 -7.93
CA LEU A 106 26.91 -24.22 -8.61
C LEU A 106 27.23 -22.87 -9.25
N ALA A 107 26.29 -22.27 -10.00
CA ALA A 107 26.47 -20.98 -10.66
C ALA A 107 26.82 -19.87 -9.66
N VAL A 108 26.12 -19.78 -8.53
CA VAL A 108 26.43 -18.80 -7.46
C VAL A 108 27.87 -18.90 -6.94
N ARG A 109 28.46 -20.09 -6.99
CA ARG A 109 29.81 -20.36 -6.46
C ARG A 109 30.90 -20.30 -7.52
N THR A 110 30.54 -20.35 -8.80
CA THR A 110 31.49 -20.54 -9.90
C THR A 110 31.37 -19.52 -11.01
N ASP A 111 30.27 -18.76 -11.06
CA ASP A 111 29.91 -17.83 -12.13
C ASP A 111 29.79 -18.51 -13.51
N LEU A 112 29.50 -19.82 -13.51
CA LEU A 112 29.32 -20.58 -14.75
C LEU A 112 27.92 -20.38 -15.33
N PRO A 113 27.80 -20.25 -16.67
CA PRO A 113 26.51 -20.13 -17.33
C PRO A 113 25.68 -21.40 -17.19
N GLN A 114 24.36 -21.21 -17.13
CA GLN A 114 23.36 -22.23 -16.90
C GLN A 114 22.42 -22.35 -18.11
N ILE A 115 22.20 -23.59 -18.54
CA ILE A 115 21.13 -23.97 -19.45
C ILE A 115 20.22 -24.95 -18.73
N ILE A 116 18.96 -24.57 -18.53
CA ILE A 116 17.99 -25.40 -17.83
C ILE A 116 17.00 -26.00 -18.81
N VAL A 117 16.80 -27.31 -18.72
CA VAL A 117 15.84 -28.11 -19.48
C VAL A 117 14.78 -28.62 -18.50
N PRO A 118 13.76 -27.81 -18.18
CA PRO A 118 12.77 -28.14 -17.16
C PRO A 118 11.82 -29.24 -17.63
N THR A 119 11.48 -30.16 -16.73
CA THR A 119 10.55 -31.28 -17.00
C THR A 119 9.30 -31.24 -16.10
N THR A 120 9.14 -30.19 -15.31
CA THR A 120 7.98 -29.94 -14.44
C THR A 120 7.52 -28.49 -14.55
N TYR A 121 6.41 -28.14 -13.88
CA TYR A 121 5.81 -26.81 -13.91
C TYR A 121 6.21 -25.95 -12.70
N ALA A 122 7.40 -26.16 -12.13
CA ALA A 122 7.81 -25.48 -10.90
C ALA A 122 8.14 -23.99 -11.10
N GLY A 123 8.64 -23.61 -12.29
CA GLY A 123 8.99 -22.23 -12.64
C GLY A 123 10.30 -21.73 -12.02
N SER A 124 11.07 -22.58 -11.33
CA SER A 124 12.34 -22.18 -10.70
C SER A 124 13.33 -21.62 -11.73
N GLU A 125 13.35 -22.19 -12.93
CA GLU A 125 14.18 -21.80 -14.06
C GLU A 125 14.01 -20.35 -14.51
N ALA A 126 12.87 -19.71 -14.17
CA ALA A 126 12.59 -18.31 -14.47
C ALA A 126 12.80 -17.36 -13.28
N THR A 127 13.42 -17.83 -12.19
CA THR A 127 13.60 -17.04 -10.95
C THR A 127 15.06 -16.81 -10.58
N PRO A 128 15.41 -15.65 -10.02
CA PRO A 128 16.72 -15.37 -9.42
C PRO A 128 16.83 -15.94 -7.98
N VAL A 129 15.99 -16.90 -7.59
CA VAL A 129 15.89 -17.42 -6.22
C VAL A 129 16.55 -18.79 -6.10
N LEU A 130 17.33 -18.97 -5.04
CA LEU A 130 17.96 -20.24 -4.66
C LEU A 130 17.62 -20.56 -3.20
N GLY A 131 17.12 -21.78 -2.96
CA GLY A 131 16.97 -22.35 -1.62
C GLY A 131 17.94 -23.50 -1.40
N GLU A 132 18.69 -23.48 -0.30
CA GLU A 132 19.69 -24.49 0.07
C GLU A 132 19.44 -25.02 1.48
N THR A 133 19.73 -26.29 1.73
CA THR A 133 19.70 -26.84 3.10
C THR A 133 21.11 -26.85 3.70
N VAL A 134 21.28 -26.10 4.79
CA VAL A 134 22.51 -26.02 5.60
C VAL A 134 22.19 -26.53 7.00
N ASP A 135 22.88 -27.57 7.48
CA ASP A 135 22.67 -28.16 8.81
C ASP A 135 21.20 -28.47 9.14
N GLY A 136 20.47 -28.99 8.15
CA GLY A 136 19.04 -29.32 8.27
C GLY A 136 18.09 -28.11 8.22
N ARG A 137 18.60 -26.90 7.98
CA ARG A 137 17.80 -25.67 7.83
C ARG A 137 17.84 -25.14 6.40
N LYS A 138 16.67 -24.87 5.85
CA LYS A 138 16.53 -24.26 4.52
C LYS A 138 16.80 -22.76 4.60
N VAL A 139 17.79 -22.27 3.84
CA VAL A 139 18.13 -20.86 3.67
C VAL A 139 17.81 -20.46 2.24
N THR A 140 17.23 -19.28 2.04
CA THR A 140 16.88 -18.76 0.71
C THR A 140 17.65 -17.48 0.42
N ARG A 141 18.16 -17.34 -0.81
CA ARG A 141 18.81 -16.12 -1.30
C ARG A 141 18.26 -15.75 -2.68
N SER A 142 18.32 -14.46 -3.01
CA SER A 142 17.95 -13.94 -4.33
C SER A 142 19.03 -13.02 -4.85
N ALA A 143 19.47 -13.19 -6.09
CA ALA A 143 20.52 -12.40 -6.73
C ALA A 143 20.43 -12.54 -8.27
N PRO A 144 20.76 -11.50 -9.05
CA PRO A 144 20.70 -11.57 -10.51
C PRO A 144 21.49 -12.74 -11.12
N GLY A 145 22.69 -13.04 -10.60
CA GLY A 145 23.51 -14.17 -11.07
C GLY A 145 22.99 -15.57 -10.73
N ILE A 146 21.83 -15.68 -10.06
CA ILE A 146 21.13 -16.96 -9.87
C ILE A 146 20.23 -17.27 -11.07
N LEU A 147 19.74 -16.25 -11.78
CA LEU A 147 18.81 -16.44 -12.90
C LEU A 147 19.53 -17.17 -14.05
N PRO A 148 19.00 -18.30 -14.54
CA PRO A 148 19.60 -18.99 -15.69
C PRO A 148 19.63 -18.14 -16.97
N GLU A 149 20.74 -18.22 -17.68
CA GLU A 149 20.97 -17.51 -18.94
C GLU A 149 20.07 -18.04 -20.05
N THR A 150 19.87 -19.36 -20.11
CA THR A 150 19.01 -20.00 -21.10
C THR A 150 18.10 -21.05 -20.49
N VAL A 151 16.85 -21.06 -20.91
CA VAL A 151 15.89 -22.12 -20.62
C VAL A 151 15.41 -22.75 -21.92
N VAL A 152 15.51 -24.07 -22.02
CA VAL A 152 15.06 -24.85 -23.18
C VAL A 152 13.86 -25.70 -22.78
N TYR A 153 12.66 -25.22 -23.07
CA TYR A 153 11.41 -25.91 -22.85
C TYR A 153 11.12 -26.85 -24.02
N ASP A 154 11.45 -28.14 -23.86
CA ASP A 154 11.02 -29.19 -24.78
C ASP A 154 9.73 -29.86 -24.25
N VAL A 155 8.63 -29.62 -24.95
CA VAL A 155 7.29 -30.11 -24.57
C VAL A 155 7.27 -31.65 -24.46
N GLU A 156 8.02 -32.37 -25.29
CA GLU A 156 8.03 -33.84 -25.30
C GLU A 156 8.50 -34.42 -23.97
N LEU A 157 9.36 -33.71 -23.24
CA LEU A 157 9.91 -34.15 -21.95
C LEU A 157 8.85 -34.18 -20.84
N THR A 158 7.71 -33.53 -21.05
CA THR A 158 6.62 -33.53 -20.08
C THR A 158 5.64 -34.69 -20.28
N LEU A 159 5.70 -35.43 -21.40
CA LEU A 159 4.83 -36.58 -21.66
C LEU A 159 5.00 -37.70 -20.63
N GLY A 160 6.21 -37.85 -20.09
CA GLY A 160 6.52 -38.83 -19.04
C GLY A 160 6.09 -38.38 -17.63
N LEU A 161 5.67 -37.13 -17.44
CA LEU A 161 5.30 -36.60 -16.14
C LEU A 161 3.94 -37.16 -15.70
N PRO A 162 3.83 -37.86 -14.56
CA PRO A 162 2.57 -38.40 -14.08
C PRO A 162 1.50 -37.31 -13.91
N VAL A 163 0.25 -37.64 -14.25
CA VAL A 163 -0.88 -36.70 -14.15
C VAL A 163 -1.03 -36.11 -12.74
N PRO A 164 -0.95 -36.88 -11.63
CA PRO A 164 -1.09 -36.28 -10.29
C PRO A 164 -0.05 -35.20 -10.00
N ILE A 165 1.21 -35.40 -10.42
CA ILE A 165 2.28 -34.42 -10.27
C ILE A 165 2.09 -33.24 -11.23
N SER A 166 1.58 -33.51 -12.44
CA SER A 166 1.27 -32.48 -13.43
C SER A 166 0.20 -31.50 -12.89
N VAL A 167 -0.83 -32.05 -12.25
CA VAL A 167 -1.90 -31.27 -11.59
C VAL A 167 -1.32 -30.43 -10.46
N THR A 168 -0.64 -31.03 -9.48
CA THR A 168 -0.18 -30.28 -8.30
C THR A 168 0.90 -29.26 -8.66
N SER A 169 1.79 -29.60 -9.62
CA SER A 169 2.78 -28.66 -10.12
C SER A 169 2.15 -27.53 -10.95
N GLY A 170 1.11 -27.80 -11.74
CA GLY A 170 0.39 -26.77 -12.50
C GLY A 170 -0.37 -25.81 -11.58
N VAL A 171 -0.96 -26.31 -10.49
CA VAL A 171 -1.60 -25.47 -9.48
C VAL A 171 -0.58 -24.65 -8.68
N ASN A 172 0.63 -25.17 -8.45
CA ASN A 172 1.73 -24.37 -7.90
C ASN A 172 2.10 -23.20 -8.85
N ALA A 173 2.18 -23.43 -10.16
CA ALA A 173 2.35 -22.34 -11.12
C ALA A 173 1.19 -21.34 -11.07
N LEU A 174 -0.06 -21.80 -10.97
CA LEU A 174 -1.23 -20.94 -10.79
C LEU A 174 -1.10 -20.07 -9.54
N ALA A 175 -0.57 -20.61 -8.44
CA ALA A 175 -0.36 -19.86 -7.21
C ALA A 175 0.60 -18.67 -7.39
N HIS A 176 1.71 -18.86 -8.12
CA HIS A 176 2.64 -17.78 -8.45
C HIS A 176 1.93 -16.64 -9.19
N ALA A 177 1.13 -16.98 -10.20
CA ALA A 177 0.40 -16.02 -11.01
C ALA A 177 -0.67 -15.27 -10.19
N VAL A 178 -1.43 -15.99 -9.36
CA VAL A 178 -2.48 -15.40 -8.51
C VAL A 178 -1.89 -14.43 -7.49
N GLU A 179 -0.83 -14.81 -6.78
CA GLU A 179 -0.19 -13.91 -5.80
C GLU A 179 0.42 -12.67 -6.44
N ALA A 180 0.94 -12.81 -7.67
CA ALA A 180 1.54 -11.70 -8.38
C ALA A 180 0.55 -10.56 -8.66
N LEU A 181 -0.75 -10.87 -8.85
CA LEU A 181 -1.77 -9.86 -9.16
C LEU A 181 -2.13 -8.94 -8.00
N TYR A 182 -1.89 -9.37 -6.77
CA TYR A 182 -2.12 -8.55 -5.57
C TYR A 182 -0.81 -8.20 -4.84
N SER A 183 0.34 -8.49 -5.44
CA SER A 183 1.63 -8.09 -4.88
C SER A 183 1.75 -6.55 -4.84
N PRO A 184 2.34 -5.97 -3.77
CA PRO A 184 2.68 -4.56 -3.73
C PRO A 184 3.55 -4.13 -4.93
N ASP A 185 4.44 -5.03 -5.37
CA ASP A 185 5.39 -4.82 -6.46
C ASP A 185 4.81 -5.12 -7.85
N ALA A 186 3.51 -5.45 -7.94
CA ALA A 186 2.88 -5.79 -9.20
C ALA A 186 2.93 -4.62 -10.21
N THR A 187 3.19 -4.98 -11.46
CA THR A 187 3.33 -4.08 -12.61
C THR A 187 2.36 -4.50 -13.72
N PRO A 188 2.01 -3.61 -14.67
CA PRO A 188 1.18 -3.99 -15.81
C PRO A 188 1.73 -5.18 -16.62
N VAL A 189 3.06 -5.36 -16.65
CA VAL A 189 3.71 -6.48 -17.35
C VAL A 189 3.48 -7.80 -16.59
N THR A 190 3.78 -7.83 -15.29
CA THR A 190 3.58 -9.02 -14.45
C THR A 190 2.10 -9.40 -14.36
N ASP A 191 1.22 -8.40 -14.36
CA ASP A 191 -0.23 -8.58 -14.41
C ASP A 191 -0.71 -9.28 -15.68
N ALA A 192 -0.19 -8.86 -16.85
CA ALA A 192 -0.53 -9.48 -18.13
C ALA A 192 -0.04 -10.94 -18.20
N MET A 193 1.21 -11.18 -17.78
CA MET A 193 1.79 -12.52 -17.72
C MET A 193 1.03 -13.44 -16.76
N ALA A 194 0.67 -12.93 -15.58
CA ALA A 194 -0.09 -13.67 -14.59
C ALA A 194 -1.48 -14.06 -15.10
N LEU A 195 -2.21 -13.14 -15.73
CA LEU A 195 -3.54 -13.45 -16.26
C LEU A 195 -3.49 -14.45 -17.41
N GLU A 196 -2.49 -14.36 -18.28
CA GLU A 196 -2.29 -15.35 -19.35
C GLU A 196 -1.98 -16.73 -18.75
N ALA A 197 -1.11 -16.80 -17.74
CA ALA A 197 -0.80 -18.04 -17.04
C ALA A 197 -2.05 -18.65 -16.36
N VAL A 198 -2.85 -17.83 -15.67
CA VAL A 198 -4.11 -18.26 -15.04
C VAL A 198 -5.05 -18.87 -16.09
N ALA A 199 -5.25 -18.18 -17.22
CA ALA A 199 -6.14 -18.63 -18.28
C ALA A 199 -5.64 -19.94 -18.95
N ALA A 200 -4.34 -20.05 -19.19
CA ALA A 200 -3.72 -21.25 -19.75
C ALA A 200 -3.85 -22.46 -18.81
N VAL A 201 -3.54 -22.30 -17.52
CA VAL A 201 -3.71 -23.39 -16.53
C VAL A 201 -5.17 -23.86 -16.45
N ALA A 202 -6.12 -22.93 -16.47
CA ALA A 202 -7.55 -23.24 -16.40
C ALA A 202 -8.06 -24.10 -17.57
N ARG A 203 -7.50 -23.88 -18.78
CA ARG A 203 -7.84 -24.68 -19.97
C ARG A 203 -7.08 -25.99 -20.03
N ALA A 204 -5.78 -25.95 -19.74
CA ALA A 204 -4.88 -27.05 -20.01
C ALA A 204 -4.89 -28.15 -18.94
N LEU A 205 -5.16 -27.84 -17.67
CA LEU A 205 -5.26 -28.87 -16.63
C LEU A 205 -6.41 -29.86 -16.88
N PRO A 206 -7.66 -29.43 -17.20
CA PRO A 206 -8.73 -30.35 -17.56
C PRO A 206 -8.41 -31.17 -18.82
N ALA A 207 -7.87 -30.53 -19.87
CA ALA A 207 -7.49 -31.22 -21.10
C ALA A 207 -6.45 -32.31 -20.84
N LEU A 208 -5.42 -32.00 -20.03
CA LEU A 208 -4.40 -32.96 -19.64
C LEU A 208 -4.94 -34.10 -18.77
N HIS A 209 -5.91 -33.80 -17.89
CA HIS A 209 -6.57 -34.82 -17.07
C HIS A 209 -7.34 -35.81 -17.95
N ASP A 210 -8.03 -35.31 -18.98
CA ASP A 210 -8.81 -36.12 -19.92
C ASP A 210 -7.91 -36.91 -20.89
N ASP A 211 -6.80 -36.32 -21.36
CA ASP A 211 -5.77 -36.97 -22.18
C ASP A 211 -4.34 -36.59 -21.73
N PRO A 212 -3.64 -37.47 -20.99
CA PRO A 212 -2.28 -37.21 -20.51
C PRO A 212 -1.22 -37.07 -21.62
N SER A 213 -1.56 -37.49 -22.84
CA SER A 213 -0.71 -37.44 -24.03
C SER A 213 -0.97 -36.22 -24.92
N ASP A 214 -1.92 -35.35 -24.54
CA ASP A 214 -2.22 -34.11 -25.25
C ASP A 214 -1.02 -33.15 -25.22
N LEU A 215 -0.29 -33.10 -26.33
CA LEU A 215 0.89 -32.25 -26.50
C LEU A 215 0.57 -30.76 -26.42
N GLU A 216 -0.61 -30.31 -26.85
CA GLU A 216 -1.00 -28.91 -26.77
C GLU A 216 -1.30 -28.52 -25.33
N ALA A 217 -2.02 -29.37 -24.57
CA ALA A 217 -2.23 -29.14 -23.14
C ALA A 217 -0.91 -29.11 -22.36
N ARG A 218 0.03 -30.00 -22.70
CA ARG A 218 1.39 -30.02 -22.13
C ARG A 218 2.15 -28.74 -22.47
N ALA A 219 2.07 -28.26 -23.72
CA ALA A 219 2.70 -27.02 -24.16
C ALA A 219 2.10 -25.80 -23.43
N GLU A 220 0.77 -25.69 -23.36
CA GLU A 220 0.09 -24.61 -22.65
C GLU A 220 0.47 -24.58 -21.16
N LEU A 221 0.55 -25.73 -20.48
CA LEU A 221 0.99 -25.78 -19.08
C LEU A 221 2.45 -25.38 -18.91
N LEU A 222 3.34 -25.80 -19.82
CA LEU A 222 4.75 -25.46 -19.74
C LEU A 222 4.99 -23.97 -20.00
N GLN A 223 4.26 -23.38 -20.95
CA GLN A 223 4.26 -21.94 -21.18
C GLN A 223 3.67 -21.18 -19.98
N ALA A 224 2.57 -21.67 -19.39
CA ALA A 224 2.00 -21.06 -18.20
C ALA A 224 2.97 -21.10 -17.01
N ALA A 225 3.69 -22.21 -16.82
CA ALA A 225 4.71 -22.36 -15.80
C ALA A 225 5.85 -21.36 -15.97
N TRP A 226 6.30 -21.13 -17.22
CA TRP A 226 7.30 -20.10 -17.53
C TRP A 226 6.81 -18.69 -17.17
N LEU A 227 5.61 -18.32 -17.61
CA LEU A 227 5.02 -17.01 -17.33
C LEU A 227 4.86 -16.79 -15.83
N ALA A 228 4.31 -17.78 -15.13
CA ALA A 228 4.11 -17.75 -13.70
C ALA A 228 5.42 -17.73 -12.90
N GLY A 229 6.43 -18.49 -13.33
CA GLY A 229 7.79 -18.45 -12.77
C GLY A 229 8.46 -17.09 -12.97
N THR A 230 8.21 -16.43 -14.10
CA THR A 230 8.70 -15.06 -14.34
C THR A 230 8.00 -14.06 -13.41
N CYS A 231 6.69 -14.22 -13.17
CA CYS A 231 5.98 -13.44 -12.14
C CYS A 231 6.60 -13.67 -10.75
N LEU A 232 6.85 -14.93 -10.37
CA LEU A 232 7.51 -15.29 -9.11
C LEU A 232 8.88 -14.62 -8.95
N GLY A 233 9.65 -14.52 -10.04
CA GLY A 233 10.96 -13.89 -10.04
C GLY A 233 10.93 -12.36 -9.97
N ALA A 234 9.80 -11.74 -10.31
CA ALA A 234 9.67 -10.29 -10.46
C ALA A 234 9.04 -9.58 -9.25
N VAL A 235 8.20 -10.26 -8.47
CA VAL A 235 7.43 -9.63 -7.38
C VAL A 235 7.55 -10.39 -6.06
N GLY A 236 7.37 -9.70 -4.93
CA GLY A 236 7.27 -10.36 -3.63
C GLY A 236 6.00 -11.21 -3.51
N MET A 237 6.12 -12.44 -2.99
CA MET A 237 4.99 -13.33 -2.67
C MET A 237 4.41 -13.03 -1.28
N GLY A 238 3.12 -13.32 -1.11
CA GLY A 238 2.35 -13.01 0.09
C GLY A 238 2.00 -14.22 0.95
N LEU A 239 0.77 -14.22 1.49
CA LEU A 239 0.26 -15.23 2.41
C LEU A 239 0.45 -16.66 1.91
N HIS A 240 0.09 -16.95 0.66
CA HIS A 240 0.04 -18.32 0.19
C HIS A 240 1.42 -18.98 0.25
N HIS A 241 2.44 -18.38 -0.38
CA HIS A 241 3.79 -18.93 -0.38
C HIS A 241 4.40 -19.03 1.01
N LYS A 242 4.21 -18.01 1.85
CA LYS A 242 4.73 -18.02 3.22
C LYS A 242 4.11 -19.14 4.04
N LEU A 243 2.80 -19.35 3.92
CA LEU A 243 2.10 -20.43 4.59
C LEU A 243 2.57 -21.80 4.09
N CYS A 244 2.65 -22.01 2.77
CA CYS A 244 3.14 -23.27 2.19
C CYS A 244 4.59 -23.58 2.62
N HIS A 245 5.46 -22.58 2.71
CA HIS A 245 6.83 -22.77 3.22
C HIS A 245 6.86 -23.15 4.70
N THR A 246 6.04 -22.51 5.54
CA THR A 246 5.91 -22.87 6.96
C THR A 246 5.42 -24.32 7.10
N LEU A 247 4.39 -24.68 6.34
CA LEU A 247 3.78 -26.01 6.35
C LEU A 247 4.76 -27.10 5.90
N GLY A 248 5.38 -26.94 4.73
CA GLY A 248 6.34 -27.90 4.21
C GLY A 248 7.61 -28.01 5.05
N GLY A 249 8.15 -26.88 5.53
CA GLY A 249 9.41 -26.86 6.29
C GLY A 249 9.27 -27.36 7.74
N THR A 250 8.16 -27.06 8.40
CA THR A 250 7.98 -27.40 9.82
C THR A 250 7.28 -28.74 10.03
N PHE A 251 6.32 -29.07 9.15
CA PHE A 251 5.46 -30.25 9.32
C PHE A 251 5.73 -31.33 8.26
N GLY A 252 6.70 -31.12 7.36
CA GLY A 252 7.15 -32.12 6.39
C GLY A 252 6.11 -32.43 5.31
N LEU A 253 5.17 -31.50 5.05
CA LEU A 253 4.14 -31.71 4.04
C LEU A 253 4.74 -31.69 2.61
N PRO A 254 4.20 -32.50 1.68
CA PRO A 254 4.67 -32.54 0.30
C PRO A 254 4.41 -31.19 -0.41
N HIS A 255 5.41 -30.68 -1.12
CA HIS A 255 5.47 -29.28 -1.56
C HIS A 255 4.33 -28.88 -2.51
N ALA A 256 4.21 -29.51 -3.67
CA ALA A 256 3.25 -29.12 -4.71
C ALA A 256 1.80 -29.36 -4.26
N GLU A 257 1.56 -30.45 -3.55
CA GLU A 257 0.29 -30.81 -2.93
C GLU A 257 -0.13 -29.77 -1.89
N THR A 258 0.80 -29.29 -1.06
CA THR A 258 0.51 -28.23 -0.08
C THR A 258 0.11 -26.94 -0.77
N HIS A 259 0.80 -26.54 -1.84
CA HIS A 259 0.38 -25.39 -2.67
C HIS A 259 -1.03 -25.61 -3.24
N THR A 260 -1.31 -26.83 -3.71
CA THR A 260 -2.61 -27.18 -4.28
C THR A 260 -3.74 -27.01 -3.27
N VAL A 261 -3.58 -27.59 -2.07
CA VAL A 261 -4.60 -27.49 -1.01
C VAL A 261 -4.77 -26.05 -0.53
N VAL A 262 -3.69 -25.32 -0.28
CA VAL A 262 -3.74 -24.01 0.40
C VAL A 262 -4.24 -22.88 -0.51
N LEU A 263 -4.00 -22.94 -1.81
CA LEU A 263 -4.27 -21.84 -2.74
C LEU A 263 -5.71 -21.29 -2.66
N PRO A 264 -6.78 -22.11 -2.78
CA PRO A 264 -8.14 -21.60 -2.69
C PRO A 264 -8.45 -20.86 -1.39
N HIS A 265 -7.91 -21.33 -0.25
CA HIS A 265 -8.17 -20.73 1.05
C HIS A 265 -7.40 -19.44 1.27
N ALA A 266 -6.16 -19.36 0.77
CA ALA A 266 -5.39 -18.12 0.77
C ALA A 266 -6.04 -17.04 -0.12
N MET A 267 -6.57 -17.44 -1.28
CA MET A 267 -7.37 -16.56 -2.14
C MET A 267 -8.61 -16.04 -1.40
N ALA A 268 -9.37 -16.94 -0.76
CA ALA A 268 -10.56 -16.57 0.01
C ALA A 268 -10.25 -15.61 1.17
N TYR A 269 -9.13 -15.83 1.87
CA TYR A 269 -8.67 -14.94 2.93
C TYR A 269 -8.43 -13.52 2.42
N ASN A 270 -7.77 -13.39 1.26
CA ASN A 270 -7.40 -12.10 0.66
C ASN A 270 -8.53 -11.45 -0.16
N ALA A 271 -9.61 -12.16 -0.48
CA ALA A 271 -10.60 -11.72 -1.45
C ALA A 271 -11.24 -10.35 -1.11
N ALA A 272 -11.58 -10.12 0.16
CA ALA A 272 -12.17 -8.86 0.60
C ALA A 272 -11.20 -7.66 0.52
N ALA A 273 -9.89 -7.91 0.63
CA ALA A 273 -8.86 -6.87 0.58
C ALA A 273 -8.25 -6.66 -0.81
N ALA A 274 -8.43 -7.62 -1.73
CA ALA A 274 -7.95 -7.55 -3.11
C ALA A 274 -9.06 -7.88 -4.15
N PRO A 275 -10.22 -7.21 -4.12
CA PRO A 275 -11.36 -7.57 -4.96
C PRO A 275 -11.08 -7.42 -6.47
N ASP A 276 -10.31 -6.42 -6.90
CA ASP A 276 -9.95 -6.25 -8.32
C ASP A 276 -9.09 -7.41 -8.84
N ALA A 277 -8.11 -7.87 -8.05
CA ALA A 277 -7.30 -9.03 -8.40
C ALA A 277 -8.17 -10.29 -8.51
N MET A 278 -9.07 -10.53 -7.56
CA MET A 278 -9.99 -11.68 -7.60
C MET A 278 -10.94 -11.62 -8.79
N ASP A 279 -11.51 -10.45 -9.10
CA ASP A 279 -12.39 -10.24 -10.25
C ASP A 279 -11.64 -10.55 -11.57
N ARG A 280 -10.36 -10.18 -11.66
CA ARG A 280 -9.53 -10.44 -12.85
C ARG A 280 -9.15 -11.92 -12.96
N VAL A 281 -8.79 -12.58 -11.86
CA VAL A 281 -8.54 -14.04 -11.82
C VAL A 281 -9.82 -14.80 -12.20
N ALA A 282 -10.97 -14.45 -11.64
CA ALA A 282 -12.25 -15.08 -11.95
C ALA A 282 -12.58 -15.00 -13.45
N ARG A 283 -12.37 -13.82 -14.07
CA ARG A 283 -12.51 -13.66 -15.53
C ARG A 283 -11.54 -14.53 -16.32
N ALA A 284 -10.26 -14.59 -15.93
CA ALA A 284 -9.26 -15.41 -16.61
C ALA A 284 -9.55 -16.92 -16.49
N LEU A 285 -10.08 -17.36 -15.35
CA LEU A 285 -10.54 -18.74 -15.11
C LEU A 285 -11.86 -19.07 -15.83
N GLY A 286 -12.66 -18.06 -16.21
CA GLY A 286 -14.00 -18.26 -16.78
C GLY A 286 -15.07 -18.66 -15.76
N VAL A 287 -14.93 -18.20 -14.52
CA VAL A 287 -15.79 -18.56 -13.36
C VAL A 287 -16.32 -17.31 -12.65
N PRO A 288 -17.41 -17.40 -11.88
CA PRO A 288 -17.98 -16.23 -11.18
C PRO A 288 -17.17 -15.81 -9.95
N ASP A 289 -16.45 -16.72 -9.32
CA ASP A 289 -15.69 -16.47 -8.09
C ASP A 289 -14.35 -17.21 -8.12
N ALA A 290 -13.25 -16.49 -7.91
CA ALA A 290 -11.91 -17.04 -8.10
C ALA A 290 -11.54 -18.12 -7.08
N PRO A 291 -11.67 -17.92 -5.75
CA PRO A 291 -11.31 -18.95 -4.77
C PRO A 291 -12.07 -20.26 -4.99
N THR A 292 -13.39 -20.18 -5.20
CA THR A 292 -14.20 -21.38 -5.42
C THR A 292 -13.95 -22.02 -6.77
N GLY A 293 -13.73 -21.23 -7.83
CA GLY A 293 -13.38 -21.74 -9.14
C GLY A 293 -12.05 -22.50 -9.15
N VAL A 294 -11.05 -22.04 -8.41
CA VAL A 294 -9.78 -22.77 -8.26
C VAL A 294 -9.98 -24.06 -7.46
N PHE A 295 -10.75 -24.03 -6.37
CA PHE A 295 -11.08 -25.26 -5.62
C PHE A 295 -11.79 -26.30 -6.50
N ASP A 296 -12.79 -25.88 -7.26
CA ASP A 296 -13.57 -26.76 -8.14
C ASP A 296 -12.72 -27.31 -9.28
N LEU A 297 -11.81 -26.49 -9.83
CA LEU A 297 -10.82 -26.94 -10.83
C LEU A 297 -9.93 -28.04 -10.25
N ILE A 298 -9.32 -27.81 -9.08
CA ILE A 298 -8.46 -28.78 -8.38
C ILE A 298 -9.21 -30.10 -8.16
N HIS A 299 -10.43 -30.02 -7.62
CA HIS A 299 -11.25 -31.19 -7.36
C HIS A 299 -11.58 -31.95 -8.65
N ARG A 300 -11.97 -31.24 -9.72
CA ARG A 300 -12.30 -31.82 -11.03
C ARG A 300 -11.14 -32.61 -11.63
N VAL A 301 -9.91 -32.12 -11.50
CA VAL A 301 -8.72 -32.78 -12.07
C VAL A 301 -8.06 -33.78 -11.11
N GLY A 302 -8.71 -34.10 -10.00
CA GLY A 302 -8.26 -35.11 -9.03
C GLY A 302 -7.08 -34.65 -8.14
N GLY A 303 -6.90 -33.34 -7.96
CA GLY A 303 -5.90 -32.80 -7.03
C GLY A 303 -6.34 -32.91 -5.56
N PRO A 304 -5.39 -32.86 -4.60
CA PRO A 304 -5.72 -32.91 -3.18
C PRO A 304 -6.41 -31.61 -2.74
N THR A 305 -7.42 -31.73 -1.88
CA THR A 305 -8.16 -30.58 -1.34
C THR A 305 -8.04 -30.44 0.17
N SER A 306 -7.32 -31.32 0.86
CA SER A 306 -7.32 -31.42 2.33
C SER A 306 -5.90 -31.61 2.89
N LEU A 307 -5.49 -30.79 3.86
CA LEU A 307 -4.18 -30.97 4.52
C LEU A 307 -4.13 -32.25 5.38
N ARG A 308 -5.28 -32.70 5.90
CA ARG A 308 -5.38 -33.97 6.62
C ARG A 308 -4.92 -35.13 5.75
N ASP A 309 -5.30 -35.11 4.48
CA ASP A 309 -4.99 -36.20 3.54
C ASP A 309 -3.51 -36.16 3.12
N LEU A 310 -2.82 -35.03 3.36
CA LEU A 310 -1.37 -34.88 3.23
C LEU A 310 -0.60 -35.25 4.51
N GLY A 311 -1.29 -35.65 5.58
CA GLY A 311 -0.68 -36.08 6.84
C GLY A 311 -0.55 -34.99 7.91
N MET A 312 -1.14 -33.81 7.72
CA MET A 312 -1.15 -32.76 8.76
C MET A 312 -2.00 -33.17 9.95
N ALA A 313 -1.46 -33.09 11.17
CA ALA A 313 -2.22 -33.33 12.39
C ALA A 313 -3.10 -32.10 12.74
N GLU A 314 -4.33 -32.35 13.20
CA GLU A 314 -5.26 -31.29 13.61
C GLU A 314 -4.70 -30.46 14.79
N ALA A 315 -4.00 -31.12 15.71
CA ALA A 315 -3.38 -30.46 16.87
C ALA A 315 -2.26 -29.48 16.51
N ASP A 316 -1.73 -29.55 15.28
CA ASP A 316 -0.63 -28.69 14.81
C ASP A 316 -1.12 -27.40 14.12
N LEU A 317 -2.42 -27.24 13.89
CA LEU A 317 -2.99 -26.08 13.18
C LEU A 317 -2.74 -24.75 13.92
N ASP A 318 -2.94 -24.72 15.24
CA ASP A 318 -2.70 -23.53 16.06
C ASP A 318 -1.24 -23.09 16.02
N ARG A 319 -0.32 -24.05 16.03
CA ARG A 319 1.12 -23.81 15.93
C ARG A 319 1.50 -23.30 14.55
N ALA A 320 0.90 -23.85 13.49
CA ALA A 320 1.10 -23.37 12.13
C ALA A 320 0.63 -21.92 11.97
N ALA A 321 -0.54 -21.56 12.52
CA ALA A 321 -1.05 -20.20 12.52
C ALA A 321 -0.13 -19.24 13.29
N GLU A 322 0.35 -19.64 14.47
CA GLU A 322 1.32 -18.86 15.25
C GLU A 322 2.60 -18.59 14.45
N LEU A 323 3.22 -19.63 13.90
CA LEU A 323 4.44 -19.51 13.09
C LEU A 323 4.24 -18.62 11.85
N ALA A 324 3.10 -18.75 11.17
CA ALA A 324 2.78 -17.97 9.98
C ALA A 324 2.54 -16.48 10.28
N THR A 325 2.21 -16.12 11.53
CA THR A 325 2.04 -14.72 11.99
C THR A 325 3.23 -14.16 12.77
N ALA A 326 4.26 -14.97 13.04
CA ALA A 326 5.37 -14.57 13.91
C ALA A 326 6.23 -13.41 13.35
N GLN A 327 6.28 -13.28 12.02
CA GLN A 327 6.98 -12.18 11.35
C GLN A 327 6.03 -11.48 10.38
N PRO A 328 5.87 -10.15 10.45
CA PRO A 328 5.03 -9.42 9.51
C PRO A 328 5.68 -9.43 8.12
N TYR A 329 4.85 -9.59 7.10
CA TYR A 329 5.24 -9.44 5.70
C TYR A 329 4.08 -8.80 4.92
N PRO A 330 4.37 -8.16 3.77
CA PRO A 330 3.33 -7.54 2.96
C PRO A 330 2.28 -8.55 2.49
N ASN A 331 1.00 -8.24 2.72
CA ASN A 331 -0.15 -8.99 2.24
C ASN A 331 -1.36 -8.04 2.15
N PRO A 332 -2.29 -8.20 1.18
CA PRO A 332 -3.42 -7.27 1.02
C PRO A 332 -4.30 -7.15 2.26
N ARG A 333 -4.55 -8.27 2.93
CA ARG A 333 -5.27 -8.34 4.21
C ARG A 333 -4.28 -8.49 5.37
N GLU A 334 -4.53 -7.79 6.47
CA GLU A 334 -3.77 -8.01 7.71
C GLU A 334 -3.81 -9.47 8.14
N LEU A 335 -2.65 -10.02 8.52
CA LEU A 335 -2.50 -11.41 8.91
C LEU A 335 -2.70 -11.58 10.42
N THR A 336 -3.87 -12.08 10.80
CA THR A 336 -4.23 -12.33 12.19
C THR A 336 -4.12 -13.82 12.53
N ARG A 337 -3.68 -14.17 13.75
CA ARG A 337 -3.61 -15.57 14.19
C ARG A 337 -4.95 -16.30 14.07
N SER A 338 -6.05 -15.66 14.50
CA SER A 338 -7.41 -16.22 14.39
C SER A 338 -7.79 -16.49 12.94
N GLY A 339 -7.63 -15.50 12.07
CA GLY A 339 -7.96 -15.66 10.66
C GLY A 339 -7.11 -16.73 9.93
N LEU A 340 -5.83 -16.91 10.30
CA LEU A 340 -5.03 -18.00 9.75
C LEU A 340 -5.41 -19.36 10.34
N ALA A 341 -5.86 -19.43 11.60
CA ALA A 341 -6.40 -20.65 12.19
C ALA A 341 -7.69 -21.08 11.48
N ASP A 342 -8.58 -20.15 11.16
CA ASP A 342 -9.81 -20.43 10.39
C ASP A 342 -9.48 -20.95 8.98
N LEU A 343 -8.57 -20.25 8.26
CA LEU A 343 -8.06 -20.67 6.95
C LEU A 343 -7.50 -22.09 7.00
N LEU A 344 -6.62 -22.36 7.97
CA LEU A 344 -5.98 -23.67 8.15
C LEU A 344 -6.99 -24.75 8.53
N GLY A 345 -8.00 -24.43 9.34
CA GLY A 345 -9.11 -25.33 9.65
C GLY A 345 -9.89 -25.72 8.40
N ASP A 346 -10.26 -24.75 7.55
CA ASP A 346 -10.93 -25.02 6.28
C ASP A 346 -10.08 -25.87 5.34
N ALA A 347 -8.79 -25.52 5.21
CA ALA A 347 -7.83 -26.28 4.40
C ALA A 347 -7.58 -27.69 4.94
N TRP A 348 -7.60 -27.88 6.26
CA TRP A 348 -7.43 -29.19 6.88
C TRP A 348 -8.61 -30.12 6.62
N HIS A 349 -9.84 -29.60 6.68
CA HIS A 349 -11.03 -30.37 6.35
C HIS A 349 -11.28 -30.52 4.85
N GLY A 350 -10.59 -29.73 4.02
CA GLY A 350 -10.88 -29.60 2.59
C GLY A 350 -12.27 -29.06 2.30
N ARG A 351 -12.72 -28.09 3.11
CA ARG A 351 -13.97 -27.39 2.87
C ARG A 351 -13.81 -26.50 1.65
N ARG A 352 -14.65 -26.68 0.63
CA ARG A 352 -14.76 -25.73 -0.48
C ARG A 352 -14.85 -24.33 0.12
N PRO A 353 -13.98 -23.37 -0.26
CA PRO A 353 -14.06 -22.01 0.23
C PRO A 353 -15.50 -21.56 0.13
N GLN A 354 -16.01 -20.98 1.19
CA GLN A 354 -17.28 -20.30 1.05
C GLN A 354 -16.99 -19.14 0.11
N THR A 355 -17.77 -19.01 -0.97
CA THR A 355 -18.07 -17.65 -1.47
C THR A 355 -18.37 -16.81 -0.23
N ALA A 356 -18.11 -15.51 -0.25
CA ALA A 356 -18.69 -14.65 0.79
C ALA A 356 -20.23 -14.77 0.70
N THR A 357 -20.77 -15.82 1.30
CA THR A 357 -22.13 -16.37 1.27
C THR A 357 -22.39 -16.97 2.66
N GLY A 358 -22.07 -16.23 3.71
CA GLY A 358 -23.17 -15.87 4.60
C GLY A 358 -23.97 -14.80 3.85
N SER A 359 -25.29 -14.77 3.98
CA SER A 359 -26.12 -13.68 3.43
C SER A 359 -25.80 -12.35 4.12
N ALA A 360 -24.59 -11.84 3.92
CA ALA A 360 -24.39 -10.42 3.79
C ALA A 360 -25.21 -9.99 2.56
N PRO A 361 -25.93 -8.87 2.61
CA PRO A 361 -26.57 -8.32 1.42
C PRO A 361 -25.55 -8.28 0.27
N ASP A 362 -25.99 -8.33 -0.98
CA ASP A 362 -25.11 -7.94 -2.09
C ASP A 362 -24.84 -6.43 -1.94
N LEU A 363 -23.85 -6.10 -1.10
CA LEU A 363 -23.51 -4.72 -0.75
C LEU A 363 -23.00 -3.98 -1.98
N ARG A 364 -22.53 -4.70 -3.00
CA ARG A 364 -22.15 -4.13 -4.29
C ARG A 364 -23.38 -3.72 -5.09
N ALA A 365 -24.36 -4.62 -5.25
CA ALA A 365 -25.63 -4.28 -5.89
C ALA A 365 -26.35 -3.14 -5.15
N LEU A 366 -26.35 -3.14 -3.81
CA LEU A 366 -26.90 -2.05 -3.01
C LEU A 366 -26.14 -0.73 -3.25
N THR A 367 -24.80 -0.78 -3.31
CA THR A 367 -23.98 0.41 -3.62
C THR A 367 -24.27 0.93 -5.01
N ASP A 368 -24.38 0.05 -6.00
CA ASP A 368 -24.66 0.41 -7.38
C ASP A 368 -26.08 0.99 -7.54
N GLU A 369 -27.07 0.42 -6.84
CA GLU A 369 -28.43 0.94 -6.78
C GLU A 369 -28.48 2.36 -6.17
N VAL A 370 -27.81 2.57 -5.03
CA VAL A 370 -27.74 3.89 -4.39
C VAL A 370 -27.02 4.90 -5.28
N VAL A 371 -25.92 4.50 -5.93
CA VAL A 371 -25.21 5.37 -6.87
C VAL A 371 -26.09 5.74 -8.06
N ALA A 372 -26.77 4.76 -8.67
CA ALA A 372 -27.68 4.99 -9.79
C ALA A 372 -28.87 5.89 -9.41
N SER A 373 -29.29 5.88 -8.14
CA SER A 373 -30.36 6.77 -7.67
C SER A 373 -30.05 8.27 -7.84
N PHE A 374 -28.77 8.64 -7.99
CA PHE A 374 -28.34 10.02 -8.25
C PHE A 374 -28.29 10.41 -9.74
N ASP A 375 -28.60 9.51 -10.67
CA ASP A 375 -28.46 9.75 -12.11
C ASP A 375 -29.30 10.92 -12.64
N GLY A 376 -30.46 11.17 -12.01
CA GLY A 376 -31.34 12.30 -12.32
C GLY A 376 -30.83 13.68 -11.89
N CYS A 377 -29.68 13.77 -11.20
CA CYS A 377 -29.13 15.05 -10.74
C CYS A 377 -28.62 15.90 -11.92
N ALA A 378 -29.26 17.05 -12.15
CA ALA A 378 -28.93 17.97 -13.25
C ALA A 378 -27.56 18.65 -13.09
N ASN A 379 -27.04 18.77 -11.87
CA ASN A 379 -25.73 19.38 -11.59
C ASN A 379 -24.64 18.30 -11.64
N PRO A 380 -23.73 18.29 -12.65
CA PRO A 380 -22.74 17.23 -12.79
C PRO A 380 -21.75 17.14 -11.64
N ARG A 381 -21.39 18.28 -11.02
CA ARG A 381 -20.45 18.31 -9.90
C ARG A 381 -21.09 17.75 -8.64
N LEU A 382 -22.34 18.14 -8.36
CA LEU A 382 -23.09 17.60 -7.22
C LEU A 382 -23.31 16.10 -7.37
N ARG A 383 -23.71 15.64 -8.57
CA ARG A 383 -23.86 14.21 -8.86
C ARG A 383 -22.57 13.44 -8.55
N HIS A 384 -21.44 13.91 -9.09
CA HIS A 384 -20.15 13.29 -8.85
C HIS A 384 -19.83 13.21 -7.34
N LEU A 385 -19.95 14.33 -6.62
CA LEU A 385 -19.69 14.39 -5.18
C LEU A 385 -20.55 13.40 -4.37
N LEU A 386 -21.85 13.33 -4.65
CA LEU A 386 -22.76 12.42 -3.94
C LEU A 386 -22.49 10.95 -4.27
N THR A 387 -22.23 10.63 -5.55
CA THR A 387 -21.91 9.24 -5.95
C THR A 387 -20.61 8.75 -5.34
N ASP A 388 -19.58 9.60 -5.28
CA ASP A 388 -18.28 9.25 -4.71
C ASP A 388 -18.35 9.15 -3.18
N LEU A 389 -19.08 10.06 -2.53
CA LEU A 389 -19.35 9.98 -1.09
C LEU A 389 -20.08 8.69 -0.72
N ALA A 390 -21.14 8.33 -1.45
CA ALA A 390 -21.90 7.10 -1.20
C ALA A 390 -21.02 5.86 -1.30
N ARG A 391 -20.20 5.76 -2.36
CA ARG A 391 -19.21 4.67 -2.53
C ARG A 391 -18.22 4.63 -1.38
N THR A 392 -17.69 5.78 -0.99
CA THR A 392 -16.69 5.88 0.08
C THR A 392 -17.26 5.47 1.43
N LEU A 393 -18.46 5.92 1.77
CA LEU A 393 -19.15 5.53 3.01
C LEU A 393 -19.45 4.04 3.03
N HIS A 394 -19.99 3.47 1.95
CA HIS A 394 -20.25 2.03 1.86
C HIS A 394 -18.95 1.22 1.97
N ALA A 395 -17.89 1.62 1.28
CA ALA A 395 -16.58 0.98 1.36
C ALA A 395 -15.98 1.06 2.78
N TYR A 396 -16.14 2.18 3.49
CA TYR A 396 -15.72 2.32 4.88
C TYR A 396 -16.48 1.34 5.79
N THR A 397 -17.80 1.27 5.64
CA THR A 397 -18.67 0.35 6.41
C THR A 397 -18.26 -1.11 6.19
N ILE A 398 -18.08 -1.50 4.92
CA ILE A 398 -17.70 -2.87 4.53
C ILE A 398 -16.32 -3.23 5.06
N ARG A 399 -15.32 -2.37 4.84
CA ARG A 399 -13.93 -2.63 5.23
C ARG A 399 -13.75 -2.81 6.73
N ASN A 400 -14.56 -2.12 7.54
CA ASN A 400 -14.47 -2.18 9.00
C ASN A 400 -15.51 -3.13 9.64
N ASP A 401 -16.33 -3.81 8.84
CA ASP A 401 -17.42 -4.68 9.33
C ASP A 401 -18.28 -4.01 10.42
N LEU A 402 -18.71 -2.75 10.16
CA LEU A 402 -19.39 -1.94 11.18
C LEU A 402 -20.63 -2.65 11.72
N THR A 403 -20.68 -2.83 13.03
CA THR A 403 -21.83 -3.44 13.69
C THR A 403 -23.01 -2.46 13.76
N PRO A 404 -24.27 -2.94 13.85
CA PRO A 404 -25.44 -2.07 14.05
C PRO A 404 -25.31 -1.18 15.30
N ARG A 405 -24.61 -1.65 16.34
CA ARG A 405 -24.38 -0.89 17.57
C ARG A 405 -23.39 0.26 17.35
N GLU A 406 -22.30 0.02 16.63
CA GLU A 406 -21.33 1.07 16.29
C GLU A 406 -21.94 2.08 15.34
N TRP A 407 -22.72 1.62 14.35
CA TRP A 407 -23.48 2.50 13.47
C TRP A 407 -24.46 3.38 14.24
N GLN A 408 -25.26 2.79 15.14
CA GLN A 408 -26.18 3.55 15.97
C GLN A 408 -25.42 4.58 16.82
N ARG A 409 -24.26 4.22 17.37
CA ARG A 409 -23.43 5.15 18.16
C ARG A 409 -22.92 6.32 17.31
N ALA A 410 -22.55 6.08 16.06
CA ALA A 410 -22.15 7.13 15.12
C ALA A 410 -23.33 8.06 14.77
N VAL A 411 -24.52 7.49 14.55
CA VAL A 411 -25.75 8.27 14.30
C VAL A 411 -26.13 9.11 15.51
N ASP A 412 -26.06 8.56 16.73
CA ASP A 412 -26.31 9.29 17.97
C ASP A 412 -25.32 10.44 18.15
N PHE A 413 -24.04 10.21 17.86
CA PHE A 413 -23.00 11.23 17.89
C PHE A 413 -23.30 12.40 16.93
N LEU A 414 -23.66 12.10 15.68
CA LEU A 414 -24.03 13.13 14.69
C LEU A 414 -25.32 13.86 15.10
N THR A 415 -26.26 13.16 15.72
CA THR A 415 -27.50 13.74 16.25
C THR A 415 -27.22 14.70 17.41
N GLU A 416 -26.36 14.31 18.35
CA GLU A 416 -25.90 15.17 19.45
C GLU A 416 -25.20 16.42 18.91
N ALA A 417 -24.37 16.29 17.86
CA ALA A 417 -23.70 17.42 17.22
C ALA A 417 -24.71 18.39 16.57
N GLY A 418 -25.78 17.85 15.98
CA GLY A 418 -26.89 18.66 15.48
C GLY A 418 -27.64 19.42 16.58
N HIS A 419 -27.96 18.77 17.70
CA HIS A 419 -28.72 19.40 18.79
C HIS A 419 -27.97 20.52 19.53
N ILE A 420 -26.65 20.43 19.64
CA ILE A 420 -25.84 21.47 20.30
C ILE A 420 -25.48 22.63 19.36
N THR A 421 -25.70 22.49 18.05
CA THR A 421 -25.46 23.54 17.06
C THR A 421 -26.53 24.64 17.17
N THR A 422 -26.09 25.90 17.20
CA THR A 422 -26.92 27.12 17.25
C THR A 422 -26.41 28.15 16.23
N ASP A 423 -27.08 29.32 16.13
CA ASP A 423 -26.61 30.42 15.27
C ASP A 423 -25.22 30.95 15.66
N THR A 424 -24.79 30.71 16.90
CA THR A 424 -23.49 31.15 17.45
C THR A 424 -22.54 29.99 17.76
N ARG A 425 -22.95 28.73 17.56
CA ARG A 425 -22.13 27.53 17.78
C ARG A 425 -22.32 26.53 16.65
N GLN A 426 -21.28 26.19 15.91
CA GLN A 426 -21.36 25.24 14.78
C GLN A 426 -20.56 23.96 15.07
N GLU A 427 -21.18 22.99 15.73
CA GLU A 427 -20.50 21.74 16.15
C GLU A 427 -20.11 20.85 14.95
N PHE A 428 -20.84 20.92 13.83
CA PHE A 428 -20.45 20.22 12.60
C PHE A 428 -19.17 20.78 11.97
N ILE A 429 -18.95 22.10 12.06
CA ILE A 429 -17.69 22.72 11.62
C ILE A 429 -16.57 22.25 12.53
N LEU A 430 -16.80 22.25 13.86
CA LEU A 430 -15.85 21.74 14.83
C LEU A 430 -15.48 20.26 14.59
N LEU A 431 -16.46 19.42 14.21
CA LEU A 431 -16.22 18.04 13.82
C LEU A 431 -15.34 17.96 12.56
N SER A 432 -15.64 18.77 11.53
CA SER A 432 -14.85 18.85 10.30
C SER A 432 -13.40 19.27 10.58
N ASP A 433 -13.22 20.27 11.43
CA ASP A 433 -11.93 20.82 11.86
C ASP A 433 -11.09 19.77 12.60
N THR A 434 -11.71 19.07 13.56
CA THR A 434 -11.01 18.06 14.38
C THR A 434 -10.76 16.74 13.65
N LEU A 435 -11.47 16.44 12.57
CA LEU A 435 -11.16 15.35 11.64
C LEU A 435 -10.18 15.77 10.52
N GLY A 436 -9.82 17.06 10.44
CA GLY A 436 -8.90 17.61 9.44
C GLY A 436 -9.51 17.84 8.06
N VAL A 437 -10.81 17.65 7.89
CA VAL A 437 -11.49 17.85 6.60
C VAL A 437 -11.41 19.31 6.17
N SER A 438 -11.65 20.25 7.09
CA SER A 438 -11.56 21.69 6.80
C SER A 438 -10.15 22.08 6.34
N SER A 439 -9.11 21.56 6.98
CA SER A 439 -7.71 21.81 6.61
C SER A 439 -7.37 21.22 5.24
N VAL A 440 -7.92 20.05 4.88
CA VAL A 440 -7.74 19.48 3.53
C VAL A 440 -8.45 20.33 2.47
N VAL A 441 -9.68 20.78 2.73
CA VAL A 441 -10.42 21.68 1.83
C VAL A 441 -9.65 22.99 1.63
N ASP A 442 -9.16 23.57 2.70
CA ASP A 442 -8.37 24.79 2.70
C ASP A 442 -7.02 24.60 1.97
N ALA A 443 -6.31 23.50 2.19
CA ALA A 443 -5.08 23.18 1.45
C ALA A 443 -5.33 23.02 -0.05
N LEU A 444 -6.43 22.37 -0.45
CA LEU A 444 -6.83 22.23 -1.85
C LEU A 444 -7.21 23.56 -2.48
N ALA A 445 -7.86 24.47 -1.73
CA ALA A 445 -8.14 25.82 -2.18
C ALA A 445 -6.82 26.60 -2.41
N ASN A 446 -5.91 26.57 -1.44
CA ASN A 446 -4.60 27.23 -1.52
C ASN A 446 -3.69 26.68 -2.63
N SER A 447 -3.76 25.39 -2.94
CA SER A 447 -2.96 24.78 -4.01
C SER A 447 -3.19 25.40 -5.39
N ARG A 448 -4.29 26.14 -5.57
CA ARG A 448 -4.65 26.85 -6.81
C ARG A 448 -4.03 28.24 -6.90
N THR A 449 -3.52 28.77 -5.78
CA THR A 449 -2.88 30.09 -5.67
C THR A 449 -1.58 30.00 -4.86
N PRO A 450 -0.57 29.21 -5.31
CA PRO A 450 0.63 28.89 -4.53
C PRO A 450 1.52 30.11 -4.20
N GLU A 451 1.33 31.22 -4.91
CA GLU A 451 2.09 32.46 -4.70
C GLU A 451 1.43 33.42 -3.68
N ALA A 452 0.19 33.12 -3.26
CA ALA A 452 -0.51 33.86 -2.22
C ALA A 452 -0.16 33.32 -0.83
N THR A 453 -0.34 34.13 0.21
CA THR A 453 -0.23 33.64 1.59
C THR A 453 -1.27 32.57 1.85
N SER A 454 -0.86 31.49 2.53
CA SER A 454 -1.77 30.41 2.89
C SER A 454 -2.99 30.91 3.66
N SER A 455 -4.18 30.49 3.22
CA SER A 455 -5.41 30.71 3.97
C SER A 455 -5.50 29.83 5.22
N ALA A 456 -6.47 30.10 6.06
CA ALA A 456 -6.84 29.28 7.20
C ALA A 456 -8.36 29.26 7.37
N ILE A 457 -8.84 28.34 8.21
CA ILE A 457 -10.23 28.33 8.67
C ILE A 457 -10.53 29.62 9.45
N LEU A 458 -11.74 30.17 9.29
CA LEU A 458 -12.17 31.40 9.94
C LEU A 458 -12.20 31.30 11.48
N GLY A 459 -12.33 30.09 12.01
CA GLY A 459 -12.43 29.86 13.45
C GLY A 459 -13.81 30.24 14.02
N PRO A 460 -14.19 29.64 15.15
CA PRO A 460 -15.55 29.76 15.70
C PRO A 460 -15.85 31.12 16.38
N PHE A 461 -14.82 31.95 16.63
CA PHE A 461 -14.94 33.19 17.43
C PHE A 461 -14.88 34.48 16.61
N TYR A 462 -14.92 34.38 15.28
CA TYR A 462 -15.07 35.55 14.40
C TYR A 462 -16.46 36.19 14.58
N VAL A 463 -16.49 37.51 14.71
CA VAL A 463 -17.74 38.30 14.70
C VAL A 463 -17.64 39.30 13.56
N ALA A 464 -18.64 39.28 12.68
CA ALA A 464 -18.67 40.15 11.52
C ALA A 464 -18.76 41.63 11.92
N GLY A 465 -17.94 42.46 11.28
CA GLY A 465 -17.96 43.91 11.49
C GLY A 465 -17.36 44.37 12.82
N PRO A 466 -16.11 44.01 13.16
CA PRO A 466 -15.46 44.54 14.35
C PRO A 466 -15.28 46.07 14.24
N PRO A 467 -15.08 46.78 15.36
CA PRO A 467 -14.94 48.24 15.38
C PRO A 467 -13.80 48.72 14.48
N ALA A 468 -14.02 49.80 13.75
CA ALA A 468 -12.97 50.43 12.97
C ALA A 468 -11.93 51.09 13.89
N ALA A 469 -10.64 50.91 13.58
CA ALA A 469 -9.53 51.50 14.31
C ALA A 469 -8.54 52.20 13.37
N GLY A 470 -7.91 53.26 13.86
CA GLY A 470 -6.85 53.97 13.14
C GLY A 470 -5.50 53.26 13.29
N HIS A 471 -4.53 53.61 12.44
CA HIS A 471 -3.16 53.10 12.55
C HIS A 471 -2.55 53.46 13.90
N GLY A 472 -1.83 52.52 14.51
CA GLY A 472 -1.23 52.64 15.84
C GLY A 472 -2.21 52.52 17.02
N SER A 473 -3.49 52.25 16.78
CA SER A 473 -4.48 52.06 17.87
C SER A 473 -4.14 50.85 18.74
N ASP A 474 -4.47 50.92 20.03
CA ASP A 474 -4.36 49.78 20.95
C ASP A 474 -5.70 49.04 21.01
N ILE A 475 -5.72 47.82 20.47
CA ILE A 475 -6.92 46.98 20.44
C ILE A 475 -7.06 46.12 21.70
N ALA A 476 -6.06 46.06 22.59
CA ALA A 476 -6.13 45.25 23.80
C ALA A 476 -7.10 45.80 24.86
N GLY A 477 -7.53 47.06 24.74
CA GLY A 477 -8.56 47.63 25.61
C GLY A 477 -8.18 47.68 27.09
N GLY A 478 -6.89 47.65 27.43
CA GLY A 478 -6.39 47.65 28.81
C GLY A 478 -6.27 46.27 29.45
N LEU A 479 -6.49 45.18 28.70
CA LEU A 479 -6.22 43.83 29.18
C LEU A 479 -4.74 43.62 29.52
N THR A 480 -4.49 42.81 30.55
CA THR A 480 -3.16 42.36 30.92
C THR A 480 -2.60 41.44 29.83
N GLY A 481 -1.31 41.57 29.57
CA GLY A 481 -0.58 40.78 28.59
C GLY A 481 0.75 41.40 28.23
N THR A 482 1.60 40.64 27.53
CA THR A 482 2.86 41.20 26.99
C THR A 482 2.52 42.09 25.81
N PRO A 483 2.80 43.41 25.84
CA PRO A 483 2.45 44.32 24.75
C PRO A 483 3.09 43.90 23.43
N MET A 484 2.33 44.01 22.34
CA MET A 484 2.75 43.65 21.00
C MET A 484 2.44 44.77 20.02
N TRP A 485 3.44 45.22 19.27
CA TRP A 485 3.28 46.07 18.10
C TRP A 485 3.24 45.21 16.84
N ALA A 486 2.14 45.30 16.11
CA ALA A 486 1.98 44.66 14.81
C ALA A 486 2.21 45.67 13.68
N ASP A 487 3.01 45.24 12.72
CA ASP A 487 3.47 46.01 11.58
C ASP A 487 3.30 45.17 10.31
N ILE A 488 2.16 45.35 9.66
CA ILE A 488 1.69 44.42 8.63
C ILE A 488 1.58 45.13 7.30
N THR A 489 2.05 44.48 6.25
CA THR A 489 1.92 44.92 4.86
C THR A 489 1.05 43.94 4.08
N VAL A 490 0.19 44.45 3.20
CA VAL A 490 -0.60 43.66 2.25
C VAL A 490 -0.15 44.00 0.84
N THR A 491 0.25 42.99 0.09
CA THR A 491 0.65 43.08 -1.32
C THR A 491 -0.15 42.11 -2.17
N ASP A 492 -0.13 42.32 -3.48
CA ASP A 492 -0.60 41.32 -4.44
C ASP A 492 0.50 40.28 -4.75
N GLN A 493 0.22 39.36 -5.68
CA GLN A 493 1.14 38.28 -6.06
C GLN A 493 2.41 38.79 -6.76
N GLU A 494 2.36 39.99 -7.35
CA GLU A 494 3.52 40.64 -7.97
C GLU A 494 4.36 41.44 -6.95
N GLY A 495 3.88 41.55 -5.71
CA GLY A 495 4.54 42.30 -4.64
C GLY A 495 4.17 43.78 -4.60
N GLU A 496 3.18 44.22 -5.37
CA GLU A 496 2.71 45.60 -5.35
C GLU A 496 1.82 45.84 -4.11
N PRO A 497 2.00 46.96 -3.39
CA PRO A 497 1.17 47.26 -2.22
C PRO A 497 -0.31 47.42 -2.55
N VAL A 498 -1.17 46.82 -1.72
CA VAL A 498 -2.63 46.90 -1.88
C VAL A 498 -3.18 47.94 -0.91
N ALA A 499 -3.49 49.12 -1.43
CA ALA A 499 -4.16 50.19 -0.69
C ALA A 499 -5.66 49.89 -0.48
N ASP A 500 -6.24 50.51 0.55
CA ASP A 500 -7.68 50.44 0.87
C ASP A 500 -8.21 49.01 1.12
N ALA A 501 -7.34 48.06 1.43
CA ALA A 501 -7.73 46.73 1.87
C ALA A 501 -8.32 46.81 3.28
N VAL A 502 -9.48 46.19 3.47
CA VAL A 502 -10.16 46.06 4.76
C VAL A 502 -9.62 44.83 5.48
N VAL A 503 -9.03 45.02 6.66
CA VAL A 503 -8.41 43.95 7.45
C VAL A 503 -9.09 43.83 8.80
N ASP A 504 -9.84 42.75 9.01
CA ASP A 504 -10.33 42.39 10.34
C ASP A 504 -9.26 41.58 11.07
N VAL A 505 -8.98 41.95 12.32
CA VAL A 505 -8.03 41.28 13.21
C VAL A 505 -8.78 40.80 14.44
N TRP A 506 -8.50 39.59 14.92
CA TRP A 506 -8.99 39.09 16.21
C TRP A 506 -8.03 38.05 16.84
N GLN A 507 -8.02 37.94 18.15
CA GLN A 507 -7.17 36.97 18.88
C GLN A 507 -7.70 36.66 20.29
N SER A 508 -7.12 35.66 20.95
CA SER A 508 -7.29 35.38 22.38
C SER A 508 -6.47 36.33 23.26
N ASN A 509 -6.88 36.46 24.53
CA ASN A 509 -6.12 37.13 25.58
C ASN A 509 -5.02 36.23 26.17
N GLU A 510 -4.31 36.71 27.20
CA GLU A 510 -3.23 35.94 27.86
C GLU A 510 -3.71 34.63 28.53
N ASP A 511 -4.98 34.60 28.95
CA ASP A 511 -5.62 33.45 29.58
C ASP A 511 -6.27 32.47 28.57
N GLY A 512 -6.18 32.75 27.27
CA GLY A 512 -6.75 31.89 26.23
C GLY A 512 -8.25 32.07 25.97
N PHE A 513 -8.81 33.25 26.26
CA PHE A 513 -10.21 33.59 25.99
C PHE A 513 -10.34 34.68 24.92
N TYR A 514 -11.34 34.52 24.05
CA TYR A 514 -11.84 35.61 23.20
C TYR A 514 -12.80 36.49 24.00
N ASP A 515 -12.89 37.77 23.65
CA ASP A 515 -13.80 38.74 24.28
C ASP A 515 -15.27 38.27 24.30
N VAL A 516 -15.75 37.60 23.25
CA VAL A 516 -17.11 37.03 23.19
C VAL A 516 -17.38 35.94 24.23
N GLN A 517 -16.33 35.38 24.85
CA GLN A 517 -16.42 34.40 25.92
C GLN A 517 -16.39 35.06 27.32
N LEU A 518 -16.21 36.38 27.38
CA LEU A 518 -16.07 37.15 28.62
C LEU A 518 -17.28 38.11 28.76
N PRO A 519 -18.41 37.65 29.33
CA PRO A 519 -19.67 38.40 29.35
C PRO A 519 -19.61 39.69 30.19
N ASP A 520 -18.66 39.79 31.12
CA ASP A 520 -18.47 40.94 32.03
C ASP A 520 -17.50 42.00 31.47
N LEU A 521 -17.01 41.81 30.24
CA LEU A 521 -16.06 42.71 29.61
C LEU A 521 -16.75 43.87 28.90
N ASP A 522 -16.32 45.10 29.19
CA ASP A 522 -16.85 46.31 28.56
C ASP A 522 -16.32 46.48 27.12
N GLY A 523 -17.16 46.09 26.16
CA GLY A 523 -16.95 46.34 24.73
C GLY A 523 -16.03 45.35 24.03
N PRO A 524 -15.97 45.41 22.68
CA PRO A 524 -15.10 44.55 21.90
C PRO A 524 -13.62 44.89 22.15
N VAL A 525 -12.84 43.90 22.56
CA VAL A 525 -11.37 44.02 22.74
C VAL A 525 -10.68 42.90 21.99
N LEU A 526 -9.39 43.10 21.71
CA LEU A 526 -8.55 42.19 20.92
C LEU A 526 -9.11 41.90 19.53
N ARG A 527 -10.02 42.76 19.05
CA ARG A 527 -10.57 42.74 17.70
C ARG A 527 -10.73 44.15 17.15
N ALA A 528 -10.42 44.33 15.88
CA ALA A 528 -10.60 45.60 15.19
C ALA A 528 -10.62 45.42 13.67
N ARG A 529 -11.11 46.44 12.97
CA ARG A 529 -11.05 46.59 11.52
C ARG A 529 -10.11 47.73 11.16
N PHE A 530 -9.13 47.44 10.32
CA PHE A 530 -8.20 48.42 9.77
C PHE A 530 -8.40 48.59 8.26
N THR A 531 -7.84 49.68 7.73
CA THR A 531 -7.74 49.94 6.30
C THR A 531 -6.29 50.24 5.96
N THR A 532 -5.73 49.52 4.98
CA THR A 532 -4.34 49.70 4.58
C THR A 532 -4.09 51.07 3.96
N GLY A 533 -2.90 51.63 4.23
CA GLY A 533 -2.43 52.87 3.62
C GLY A 533 -2.04 52.70 2.16
N ALA A 534 -1.59 53.80 1.53
CA ALA A 534 -1.13 53.79 0.14
C ALA A 534 0.10 52.89 -0.10
N ASP A 535 0.86 52.60 0.95
CA ASP A 535 1.99 51.66 0.99
C ASP A 535 1.55 50.23 1.35
N GLY A 536 0.24 49.95 1.37
CA GLY A 536 -0.32 48.64 1.71
C GLY A 536 -0.20 48.27 3.18
N ARG A 537 0.26 49.20 4.03
CA ARG A 537 0.62 48.92 5.42
C ARG A 537 -0.52 49.26 6.38
N PHE A 538 -0.55 48.60 7.53
CA PHE A 538 -1.29 49.04 8.71
C PHE A 538 -0.58 48.59 9.99
N THR A 539 -0.76 49.36 11.07
CA THR A 539 -0.10 49.09 12.35
C THR A 539 -1.06 49.19 13.52
N PHE A 540 -0.80 48.43 14.59
CA PHE A 540 -1.61 48.49 15.82
C PHE A 540 -0.86 47.91 17.02
N TRP A 541 -1.29 48.31 18.23
CA TRP A 541 -0.92 47.65 19.48
C TRP A 541 -1.95 46.59 19.86
N SER A 542 -1.48 45.49 20.41
CA SER A 542 -2.26 44.43 21.06
C SER A 542 -1.41 43.82 22.18
N ILE A 543 -1.76 42.61 22.62
CA ILE A 543 -0.93 41.76 23.48
C ILE A 543 -0.54 40.47 22.75
N LEU A 544 0.51 39.80 23.19
CA LEU A 544 0.91 38.49 22.68
C LEU A 544 -0.24 37.48 22.91
N PRO A 545 -0.72 36.77 21.88
CA PRO A 545 -1.80 35.80 22.05
C PRO A 545 -1.32 34.56 22.81
N SER A 546 -2.25 33.89 23.49
CA SER A 546 -2.04 32.64 24.21
C SER A 546 -2.74 31.47 23.51
N GLU A 547 -2.35 30.23 23.82
CA GLU A 547 -3.12 29.05 23.43
C GLU A 547 -4.55 29.14 23.96
N TYR A 548 -5.50 28.52 23.25
CA TYR A 548 -6.88 28.47 23.71
C TYR A 548 -7.52 27.13 23.36
N PRO A 549 -8.44 26.60 24.19
CA PRO A 549 -9.20 25.42 23.84
C PRO A 549 -10.29 25.75 22.82
N ILE A 550 -10.49 24.89 21.83
CA ILE A 550 -11.78 24.82 21.13
C ILE A 550 -12.86 24.34 22.11
N PRO A 551 -14.16 24.64 21.87
CA PRO A 551 -15.24 24.10 22.70
C PRO A 551 -15.14 22.57 22.83
N ASP A 552 -15.11 22.05 24.06
CA ASP A 552 -14.91 20.62 24.35
C ASP A 552 -15.99 20.00 25.26
N ASP A 553 -17.00 20.78 25.61
CA ASP A 553 -18.19 20.37 26.36
C ASP A 553 -19.19 19.53 25.51
N GLY A 554 -18.99 19.54 24.19
CA GLY A 554 -19.84 18.86 23.21
C GLY A 554 -19.41 17.41 22.87
N PRO A 555 -20.15 16.75 21.95
CA PRO A 555 -19.77 15.44 21.44
C PRO A 555 -18.36 15.42 20.84
N VAL A 556 -17.93 16.47 20.15
CA VAL A 556 -16.58 16.52 19.54
C VAL A 556 -15.48 16.53 20.61
N GLY A 557 -15.65 17.28 21.70
CA GLY A 557 -14.69 17.26 22.81
C GLY A 557 -14.59 15.90 23.50
N ARG A 558 -15.73 15.20 23.66
CA ARG A 558 -15.74 13.80 24.13
C ARG A 558 -15.01 12.86 23.17
N MET A 559 -15.16 13.06 21.85
CA MET A 559 -14.43 12.29 20.84
C MET A 559 -12.92 12.51 20.96
N LEU A 560 -12.46 13.75 21.07
CA LEU A 560 -11.03 14.06 21.26
C LEU A 560 -10.48 13.38 22.52
N SER A 561 -11.19 13.53 23.64
CA SER A 561 -10.81 12.90 24.91
C SER A 561 -10.72 11.37 24.79
N ALA A 562 -11.68 10.73 24.10
CA ALA A 562 -11.72 9.28 23.91
C ALA A 562 -10.52 8.73 23.12
N VAL A 563 -9.91 9.54 22.25
CA VAL A 563 -8.73 9.17 21.46
C VAL A 563 -7.43 9.77 22.00
N GLY A 564 -7.46 10.34 23.22
CA GLY A 564 -6.28 10.90 23.88
C GLY A 564 -5.76 12.21 23.29
N ARG A 565 -6.62 12.98 22.60
CA ARG A 565 -6.29 14.29 22.02
C ARG A 565 -6.76 15.44 22.93
N HIS A 566 -6.00 16.54 22.93
CA HIS A 566 -6.35 17.78 23.64
C HIS A 566 -7.18 18.74 22.74
N PRO A 567 -7.94 19.68 23.34
CA PRO A 567 -8.71 20.68 22.58
C PRO A 567 -7.92 21.95 22.23
N TYR A 568 -6.67 22.08 22.70
CA TYR A 568 -5.92 23.33 22.53
C TYR A 568 -5.45 23.63 21.10
N ARG A 569 -5.58 24.89 20.75
CA ARG A 569 -5.04 25.53 19.55
C ARG A 569 -3.75 26.26 19.90
N ALA A 570 -2.79 26.22 18.98
CA ALA A 570 -1.53 26.94 19.17
C ALA A 570 -1.76 28.47 19.25
N PRO A 571 -0.92 29.27 19.93
CA PRO A 571 -1.10 30.72 20.01
C PRO A 571 -1.01 31.41 18.63
N HIS A 572 -2.01 32.22 18.27
CA HIS A 572 -2.05 32.95 16.99
C HIS A 572 -2.89 34.22 17.00
N VAL A 573 -2.67 35.06 15.98
CA VAL A 573 -3.53 36.20 15.62
C VAL A 573 -4.23 35.91 14.31
N HIS A 574 -5.53 36.15 14.22
CA HIS A 574 -6.30 35.96 13.00
C HIS A 574 -6.42 37.22 12.15
N PHE A 575 -6.55 37.01 10.84
CA PHE A 575 -6.72 38.06 9.84
C PHE A 575 -7.78 37.66 8.81
N LEU A 576 -8.68 38.58 8.47
CA LEU A 576 -9.57 38.49 7.32
C LEU A 576 -9.34 39.74 6.46
N ILE A 577 -8.76 39.54 5.28
CA ILE A 577 -8.33 40.60 4.37
C ILE A 577 -9.26 40.60 3.16
N ASN A 578 -9.91 41.74 2.93
CA ASN A 578 -10.76 41.98 1.77
C ASN A 578 -10.25 43.20 1.02
N ALA A 579 -9.93 43.05 -0.26
CA ALA A 579 -9.58 44.16 -1.13
C ALA A 579 -10.37 44.09 -2.43
N PRO A 580 -10.88 45.22 -2.96
CA PRO A 580 -11.49 45.26 -4.28
C PRO A 580 -10.57 44.64 -5.34
N GLY A 581 -11.12 43.81 -6.23
CA GLY A 581 -10.35 43.17 -7.30
C GLY A 581 -9.41 42.05 -6.84
N HIS A 582 -9.52 41.60 -5.58
CA HIS A 582 -8.74 40.49 -5.02
C HIS A 582 -9.67 39.44 -4.39
N GLN A 583 -9.17 38.21 -4.25
CA GLN A 583 -9.85 37.16 -3.49
C GLN A 583 -9.73 37.46 -1.98
N PRO A 584 -10.81 37.30 -1.20
CA PRO A 584 -10.74 37.36 0.26
C PRO A 584 -9.73 36.36 0.82
N LEU A 585 -8.87 36.81 1.74
CA LEU A 585 -7.93 35.95 2.45
C LEU A 585 -8.31 35.88 3.93
N VAL A 586 -8.73 34.71 4.37
CA VAL A 586 -8.81 34.35 5.80
C VAL A 586 -7.50 33.67 6.15
N THR A 587 -6.78 34.14 7.16
CA THR A 587 -5.50 33.53 7.57
C THR A 587 -5.21 33.79 9.05
N GLN A 588 -4.09 33.28 9.55
CA GLN A 588 -3.66 33.40 10.93
C GLN A 588 -2.13 33.37 11.01
N LEU A 589 -1.54 34.06 11.97
CA LEU A 589 -0.10 34.06 12.22
C LEU A 589 0.19 33.43 13.57
N PHE A 590 0.97 32.35 13.57
CA PHE A 590 1.29 31.56 14.76
C PHE A 590 2.60 32.04 15.41
N VAL A 591 2.63 32.05 16.74
CA VAL A 591 3.80 32.47 17.53
C VAL A 591 4.88 31.39 17.51
N ARG A 592 6.01 31.60 16.82
CA ARG A 592 7.12 30.63 16.79
C ARG A 592 7.53 30.19 18.21
N GLY A 593 7.60 28.87 18.42
CA GLY A 593 7.94 28.27 19.71
C GLY A 593 6.81 28.29 20.74
N GLY A 594 5.61 28.74 20.36
CA GLY A 594 4.40 28.65 21.18
C GLY A 594 3.93 27.22 21.41
N ALA A 595 3.09 27.03 22.42
CA ALA A 595 2.53 25.72 22.76
C ALA A 595 1.77 25.09 21.58
N TYR A 596 1.76 23.77 21.51
CA TYR A 596 1.02 22.98 20.51
C TYR A 596 1.42 23.17 19.03
N LEU A 597 2.49 23.91 18.73
CA LEU A 597 3.07 23.97 17.38
C LEU A 597 3.88 22.72 17.03
N ASP A 598 4.82 22.39 17.93
CA ASP A 598 5.78 21.31 17.75
C ASP A 598 5.45 20.18 18.73
N GLY A 599 5.20 18.98 18.20
CA GLY A 599 4.81 17.81 19.03
C GLY A 599 4.69 16.52 18.22
N ALA A 600 4.56 15.39 18.91
CA ALA A 600 4.18 14.12 18.29
C ALA A 600 2.76 14.23 17.67
N PRO A 601 2.41 13.40 16.67
CA PRO A 601 1.04 13.32 16.17
C PRO A 601 0.03 13.16 17.32
N GLY A 602 -0.99 14.03 17.38
CA GLY A 602 -1.98 14.07 18.47
C GLY A 602 -1.67 15.03 19.63
N GLN A 603 -0.47 15.62 19.68
CA GLN A 603 -0.06 16.65 20.64
C GLN A 603 0.15 18.04 20.02
N ARG A 604 -0.13 18.14 18.71
CA ARG A 604 -0.15 19.40 17.98
C ARG A 604 -1.55 19.98 18.00
N ASP A 605 -1.65 21.23 17.55
CA ASP A 605 -2.86 21.96 17.27
C ASP A 605 -4.12 21.11 16.95
N ALA A 606 -5.18 21.30 17.73
CA ALA A 606 -6.35 20.42 17.76
C ALA A 606 -7.15 20.34 16.44
N VAL A 607 -6.96 21.29 15.51
CA VAL A 607 -7.71 21.34 14.24
C VAL A 607 -6.80 21.32 13.02
N PHE A 608 -5.51 21.00 13.20
CA PHE A 608 -4.55 20.91 12.11
C PHE A 608 -4.47 22.21 11.28
N GLY A 609 -4.59 23.36 11.94
CA GLY A 609 -4.62 24.67 11.27
C GLY A 609 -3.24 25.30 11.08
N VAL A 610 -2.19 24.70 11.65
CA VAL A 610 -0.81 25.23 11.59
C VAL A 610 -0.18 24.90 10.24
N LYS A 611 0.41 25.92 9.62
CA LYS A 611 1.19 25.81 8.38
C LYS A 611 2.53 26.49 8.55
N ASP A 612 3.58 25.91 7.97
CA ASP A 612 4.96 26.34 8.20
C ASP A 612 5.21 27.80 7.78
N ASP A 613 4.58 28.26 6.70
CA ASP A 613 4.66 29.62 6.18
C ASP A 613 3.89 30.66 7.02
N LEU A 614 3.03 30.20 7.92
CA LEU A 614 2.25 31.03 8.85
C LEU A 614 2.87 31.08 10.26
N ILE A 615 3.96 30.36 10.51
CA ILE A 615 4.70 30.43 11.78
C ILE A 615 5.70 31.60 11.69
N THR A 616 5.47 32.64 12.49
CA THR A 616 6.25 33.88 12.47
C THR A 616 6.88 34.20 13.82
N ASP A 617 7.94 35.01 13.77
CA ASP A 617 8.66 35.46 14.95
C ASP A 617 8.00 36.69 15.56
N PHE A 618 7.58 36.58 16.81
CA PHE A 618 7.11 37.69 17.63
C PHE A 618 8.31 38.21 18.42
N VAL A 619 9.14 39.01 17.74
CA VAL A 619 10.49 39.37 18.16
C VAL A 619 10.45 40.14 19.48
N ARG A 620 11.26 39.71 20.45
CA ARG A 620 11.35 40.34 21.76
C ARG A 620 12.15 41.66 21.70
N HIS A 621 11.60 42.73 22.25
CA HIS A 621 12.26 44.02 22.38
C HIS A 621 12.16 44.57 23.82
N THR A 622 13.13 45.42 24.17
CA THR A 622 13.11 46.29 25.35
C THR A 622 13.53 47.70 24.91
N GLY A 623 13.03 48.75 25.58
CA GLY A 623 13.37 50.13 25.23
C GLY A 623 12.40 50.77 24.23
N PRO A 624 12.88 51.65 23.32
CA PRO A 624 12.00 52.51 22.51
C PRO A 624 11.08 51.70 21.60
N THR A 625 9.84 52.17 21.46
CA THR A 625 8.82 51.59 20.60
C THR A 625 8.71 52.38 19.28
N PRO A 626 8.14 51.80 18.21
CA PRO A 626 8.06 52.43 16.90
C PRO A 626 7.28 53.75 16.86
N ASP A 627 6.28 53.91 17.73
CA ASP A 627 5.43 55.09 17.83
C ASP A 627 5.80 56.02 19.01
N GLY A 628 6.84 55.68 19.77
CA GLY A 628 7.27 56.42 20.95
C GLY A 628 6.45 56.16 22.23
N ARG A 629 5.52 55.19 22.21
CA ARG A 629 4.83 54.69 23.42
C ARG A 629 5.83 54.20 24.46
N ARG A 630 5.71 54.64 25.71
CA ARG A 630 6.52 54.08 26.79
C ARG A 630 5.91 52.74 27.23
N VAL A 631 6.71 51.69 27.15
CA VAL A 631 6.37 50.37 27.70
C VAL A 631 7.38 50.05 28.79
N ASP A 632 6.88 49.80 29.99
CA ASP A 632 7.69 49.34 31.12
C ASP A 632 7.94 47.84 30.95
N GLY A 633 9.19 47.45 30.66
CA GLY A 633 9.57 46.05 30.47
C GLY A 633 9.75 45.66 29.01
N GLU A 634 9.34 44.44 28.66
CA GLU A 634 9.46 43.90 27.31
C GLU A 634 8.19 44.08 26.48
N TRP A 635 8.36 44.17 25.16
CA TRP A 635 7.29 44.14 24.18
C TRP A 635 7.68 43.28 22.97
N ARG A 636 6.69 42.95 22.13
CA ARG A 636 6.84 42.05 20.98
C ARG A 636 6.63 42.80 19.66
N LEU A 637 7.46 42.55 18.66
CA LEU A 637 7.28 43.04 17.31
C LEU A 637 6.77 41.91 16.42
N LEU A 638 5.64 42.13 15.75
CA LEU A 638 5.10 41.25 14.72
C LEU A 638 5.21 41.96 13.37
N GLU A 639 6.15 41.52 12.54
CA GLU A 639 6.29 41.98 11.15
C GLU A 639 5.86 40.87 10.20
N PHE A 640 4.97 41.18 9.25
CA PHE A 640 4.55 40.22 8.24
C PHE A 640 4.06 40.89 6.96
N THR A 641 4.25 40.23 5.82
CA THR A 641 3.69 40.66 4.52
C THR A 641 2.74 39.61 3.99
N PHE A 642 1.44 39.93 3.96
CA PHE A 642 0.41 39.13 3.32
C PHE A 642 0.43 39.34 1.81
N ARG A 643 0.35 38.25 1.04
CA ARG A 643 0.16 38.27 -0.41
C ARG A 643 -1.25 37.78 -0.72
N ILE A 644 -2.07 38.61 -1.35
CA ILE A 644 -3.46 38.25 -1.72
C ILE A 644 -3.58 38.01 -3.23
N ALA A 645 -4.38 37.01 -3.61
CA ALA A 645 -4.56 36.60 -5.00
C ALA A 645 -5.58 37.48 -5.75
N ARG A 646 -5.43 37.63 -7.07
CA ARG A 646 -6.46 38.24 -7.93
C ARG A 646 -7.50 37.19 -8.39
N PRO A 647 -8.77 37.56 -8.67
CA PRO A 647 -9.76 36.62 -9.18
C PRO A 647 -9.40 36.21 -10.63
N GLY A 648 -9.03 34.94 -10.86
CA GLY A 648 -8.81 34.43 -12.23
C GLY A 648 -7.69 33.43 -12.46
N HIS A 649 -7.06 32.88 -11.41
CA HIS A 649 -6.19 31.70 -11.52
C HIS A 649 -6.86 30.45 -10.95
#